data_AF-A0A099SD70-F1
#
_entry.id   AF-A0A099SD70-F1
#
_cell.length_a   1.000
_cell.length_b   1.000
_cell.length_c   1.000
_cell.angle_alpha   90.00
_cell.angle_beta   90.00
_cell.angle_gamma   90.00
#
_symmetry.space_group_name_H-M   'P 1'
#
loop_
_entity.id
_entity.type
_entity.pdbx_description
1 polymer ?
#
loop_
_entity_poly.entity_id
_entity_poly.type
_entity_poly.pdbx_seq_one_letter_code
_entity_poly.pdbx_strand_id
1 'polypeptide(L)'
;MEPIFALDIGTRMVMGLVMIKNEDQTYEILASAQTEHRQRAMYDGQVHDVDEVARAVDKVKTQLEKKIDAKLKQVAVAAAGRALRTEVAVVEQKELLPVRWEREKVLALEIEAVHQALRQLQSSANEELQSYHCVGYNTIARWNEGEEIANLVGQRGRVAKVSVIATFLPRTVVDGLVAVLGRVGLEMTSLTLEPIAAGQAAIPPNMRRLNLALVDVGAGTADIALTRGGSFFAYGMVPMAGDEVTEEICTQYLLDFKVGEKVKRELQKKKQLSFTDFLGAKVVVGQSDILDIIKPVVVKLAENISNEILKLNNGVPHAIILIGGGSLTPLLSELLAETLGIPQNRVGIQVRDRLAGISGEKTLKGPETITPIGIGIAALEGNGLQYYTVSVNGTSVPIFALQLATVAEALLAAGIQPRSFLGKPGAALTFELNGEMQVIRGTLGSPAQLFVNGKPSKLDQPLNARDEIIFTPGESGKDAQICFKDVLPLYDTKWILWNGQSEKYVPQIFVEDQLVCETDGILDGYKVAYLNNDDLDNLLKQKKYNLNQKETLEIKVNGELRRFELDRQIWVNNSQAEGNRPLQDGDKIETRLRELTVGDLKLKPEPMIFHINGEVVEYPIQEIIITSQGQPVSESEPLRDGMELRVNGYKQKPILSELLPYVKFPDEVRAGETLTLMVNGQAAEFTTVLHPGDRLKANWKKLIIDRTAEK
;
A
#
# COMPACT_ATOMS: atom_id res chain seq x y z
N MET A 1 34.67 3.73 -43.01
CA MET A 1 33.84 3.58 -41.79
C MET A 1 34.21 2.26 -41.12
N GLU A 2 33.93 2.09 -39.83
CA GLU A 2 34.18 0.82 -39.14
C GLU A 2 33.22 -0.28 -39.64
N PRO A 3 33.68 -1.54 -39.78
CA PRO A 3 32.81 -2.66 -40.13
C PRO A 3 31.79 -2.97 -39.03
N ILE A 4 30.55 -3.25 -39.44
CA ILE A 4 29.50 -3.72 -38.55
C ILE A 4 29.29 -5.21 -38.76
N PHE A 5 29.23 -5.94 -37.65
CA PHE A 5 28.75 -7.31 -37.62
C PHE A 5 27.23 -7.32 -37.41
N ALA A 6 26.49 -7.68 -38.45
CA ALA A 6 25.05 -7.89 -38.42
C ALA A 6 24.75 -9.38 -38.24
N LEU A 7 23.83 -9.70 -37.33
CA LEU A 7 23.47 -11.06 -36.97
C LEU A 7 21.95 -11.21 -36.94
N ASP A 8 21.47 -12.13 -37.76
CA ASP A 8 20.08 -12.59 -37.79
C ASP A 8 20.00 -13.94 -37.07
N ILE A 9 19.22 -14.01 -35.99
CA ILE A 9 19.05 -15.20 -35.16
C ILE A 9 17.66 -15.77 -35.43
N GLY A 10 17.51 -16.43 -36.57
CA GLY A 10 16.24 -17.03 -36.97
C GLY A 10 15.93 -18.35 -36.26
N THR A 11 14.65 -18.73 -36.30
CA THR A 11 14.11 -19.95 -35.67
C THR A 11 14.83 -21.24 -36.09
N ARG A 12 15.33 -21.30 -37.33
CA ARG A 12 16.01 -22.49 -37.89
C ARG A 12 17.50 -22.27 -38.17
N MET A 13 17.88 -21.05 -38.50
CA MET A 13 19.19 -20.71 -39.02
C MET A 13 19.65 -19.39 -38.43
N VAL A 14 20.93 -19.34 -38.05
CA VAL A 14 21.63 -18.13 -37.66
C VAL A 14 22.50 -17.69 -38.83
N MET A 15 22.38 -16.44 -39.23
CA MET A 15 23.13 -15.85 -40.34
C MET A 15 23.85 -14.58 -39.88
N GLY A 16 25.13 -14.47 -40.20
CA GLY A 16 25.95 -13.32 -39.84
C GLY A 16 26.65 -12.72 -41.05
N LEU A 17 26.69 -11.39 -41.10
CA LEU A 17 27.37 -10.60 -42.13
C LEU A 17 28.29 -9.57 -41.48
N VAL A 18 29.47 -9.35 -42.05
CA VAL A 18 30.33 -8.22 -41.75
C VAL A 18 30.26 -7.26 -42.92
N MET A 19 29.81 -6.03 -42.68
CA MET A 19 29.52 -5.06 -43.73
C MET A 19 30.12 -3.69 -43.42
N ILE A 20 30.49 -2.96 -44.47
CA ILE A 20 30.90 -1.55 -44.39
C ILE A 20 30.04 -0.69 -45.32
N LYS A 21 29.94 0.59 -44.97
CA LYS A 21 29.40 1.61 -45.87
C LYS A 21 30.56 2.34 -46.56
N ASN A 22 30.51 2.36 -47.88
CA ASN A 22 31.45 3.04 -48.74
C ASN A 22 31.13 4.53 -48.83
N GLU A 23 32.10 5.32 -49.31
CA GLU A 23 31.97 6.78 -49.46
C GLU A 23 30.85 7.17 -50.45
N ASP A 24 30.62 6.33 -51.46
CA ASP A 24 29.59 6.49 -52.49
C ASP A 24 28.17 6.08 -52.03
N GLN A 25 27.96 5.89 -50.72
CA GLN A 25 26.71 5.42 -50.12
C GLN A 25 26.29 4.00 -50.53
N THR A 26 27.19 3.21 -51.11
CA THR A 26 26.98 1.78 -51.30
C THR A 26 27.44 0.99 -50.08
N TYR A 27 26.99 -0.26 -49.99
CA TYR A 27 27.31 -1.20 -48.93
C TYR A 27 28.12 -2.36 -49.49
N GLU A 28 29.18 -2.73 -48.79
CA GLU A 28 30.03 -3.86 -49.15
C GLU A 28 29.97 -4.94 -48.06
N ILE A 29 29.64 -6.18 -48.46
CA ILE A 29 29.71 -7.35 -47.59
C ILE A 29 31.14 -7.91 -47.63
N LEU A 30 31.87 -7.76 -46.53
CA LEU A 30 33.25 -8.25 -46.40
C LEU A 30 33.30 -9.76 -46.13
N ALA A 31 32.41 -10.24 -45.27
CA ALA A 31 32.31 -11.65 -44.91
C ALA A 31 30.87 -12.04 -44.55
N SER A 32 30.55 -13.32 -44.74
CA SER A 32 29.25 -13.92 -44.46
C SER A 32 29.40 -15.34 -43.94
N ALA A 33 28.54 -15.74 -43.01
CA ALA A 33 28.50 -17.10 -42.48
C ALA A 33 27.08 -17.47 -42.07
N GLN A 34 26.76 -18.76 -42.11
CA GLN A 34 25.47 -19.26 -41.66
C GLN A 34 25.62 -20.64 -41.02
N THR A 35 24.77 -20.95 -40.05
CA THR A 35 24.60 -22.30 -39.54
C THR A 35 23.17 -22.55 -39.16
N GLU A 36 22.71 -23.77 -39.40
CA GLU A 36 21.44 -24.24 -38.86
C GLU A 36 21.61 -24.64 -37.38
N HIS A 37 20.54 -24.49 -36.60
CA HIS A 37 20.43 -25.09 -35.26
C HIS A 37 20.45 -26.62 -35.37
N ARG A 38 21.01 -27.32 -34.38
CA ARG A 38 21.03 -28.80 -34.38
C ARG A 38 19.66 -29.39 -34.08
N GLN A 39 18.91 -28.67 -33.25
CA GLN A 39 17.56 -28.95 -32.78
C GLN A 39 16.76 -27.64 -32.72
N ARG A 40 15.45 -27.73 -32.50
CA ARG A 40 14.60 -26.54 -32.32
C ARG A 40 14.91 -25.88 -30.98
N ALA A 41 15.61 -24.75 -31.01
CA ALA A 41 16.03 -23.99 -29.83
C ALA A 41 15.29 -22.65 -29.68
N MET A 42 14.57 -22.28 -30.74
CA MET A 42 13.76 -21.08 -30.83
C MET A 42 12.33 -21.45 -31.24
N TYR A 43 11.37 -20.75 -30.65
CA TYR A 43 9.95 -20.91 -30.96
C TYR A 43 9.34 -19.54 -31.19
N ASP A 44 8.78 -19.36 -32.39
CA ASP A 44 8.20 -18.10 -32.85
C ASP A 44 9.15 -16.93 -32.58
N GLY A 45 10.44 -17.07 -32.89
CA GLY A 45 11.42 -15.99 -32.68
C GLY A 45 11.90 -15.77 -31.23
N GLN A 46 11.36 -16.50 -30.25
CA GLN A 46 11.82 -16.43 -28.85
C GLN A 46 12.89 -17.49 -28.58
N VAL A 47 13.92 -17.12 -27.80
CA VAL A 47 14.95 -18.05 -27.33
C VAL A 47 14.38 -18.93 -26.21
N HIS A 48 14.32 -20.24 -26.43
CA HIS A 48 13.92 -21.23 -25.41
C HIS A 48 15.11 -21.99 -24.83
N ASP A 49 16.16 -22.19 -25.64
CA ASP A 49 17.41 -22.84 -25.23
C ASP A 49 18.59 -21.91 -25.55
N VAL A 50 19.06 -21.19 -24.52
CA VAL A 50 20.13 -20.20 -24.65
C VAL A 50 21.45 -20.84 -25.09
N ASP A 51 21.78 -22.03 -24.59
CA ASP A 51 23.07 -22.68 -24.88
C ASP A 51 23.13 -23.18 -26.33
N GLU A 52 22.04 -23.75 -26.86
CA GLU A 52 22.02 -24.20 -28.26
C GLU A 52 22.04 -23.03 -29.25
N VAL A 53 21.33 -21.93 -28.98
CA VAL A 53 21.41 -20.72 -29.80
C VAL A 53 22.80 -20.10 -29.70
N ALA A 54 23.38 -19.98 -28.50
CA ALA A 54 24.74 -19.48 -28.31
C ALA A 54 25.78 -20.31 -29.08
N ARG A 55 25.64 -21.64 -29.10
CA ARG A 55 26.50 -22.52 -29.91
C ARG A 55 26.41 -22.23 -31.40
N ALA A 56 25.21 -21.93 -31.92
CA ALA A 56 25.02 -21.56 -33.32
C ALA A 56 25.66 -20.18 -33.63
N VAL A 57 25.43 -19.20 -32.76
CA VAL A 57 26.03 -17.86 -32.88
C VAL A 57 27.55 -17.91 -32.81
N ASP A 58 28.14 -18.65 -31.85
CA ASP A 58 29.60 -18.79 -31.71
C ASP A 58 30.25 -19.41 -32.96
N LYS A 59 29.57 -20.38 -33.58
CA LYS A 59 30.02 -20.98 -34.83
C LYS A 59 30.03 -19.98 -35.98
N VAL A 60 28.99 -19.14 -36.11
CA VAL A 60 28.93 -18.06 -37.11
C VAL A 60 30.01 -17.01 -36.84
N LYS A 61 30.12 -16.54 -35.59
CA LYS A 61 31.16 -15.62 -35.12
C LYS A 61 32.55 -16.14 -35.49
N THR A 62 32.89 -17.36 -35.08
CA THR A 62 34.20 -17.97 -35.33
C THR A 62 34.51 -18.11 -36.83
N GLN A 63 33.51 -18.41 -37.66
CA GLN A 63 33.70 -18.45 -39.11
C GLN A 63 33.97 -17.07 -39.71
N LEU A 64 33.25 -16.04 -39.24
CA LEU A 64 33.48 -14.67 -39.68
C LEU A 64 34.83 -14.14 -39.22
N GLU A 65 35.19 -14.31 -37.94
CA GLU A 65 36.49 -13.90 -37.40
C GLU A 65 37.66 -14.49 -38.20
N LYS A 66 37.55 -15.75 -38.63
CA LYS A 66 38.54 -16.40 -39.51
C LYS A 66 38.59 -15.80 -40.91
N LYS A 67 37.46 -15.37 -41.46
CA LYS A 67 37.38 -14.77 -42.81
C LYS A 67 37.94 -13.35 -42.83
N ILE A 68 37.74 -12.58 -41.77
CA ILE A 68 38.17 -11.17 -41.68
C ILE A 68 39.50 -10.96 -40.94
N ASP A 69 40.05 -12.03 -40.35
CA ASP A 69 41.26 -11.99 -39.51
C ASP A 69 41.20 -10.95 -38.37
N ALA A 70 40.04 -10.83 -37.73
CA ALA A 70 39.78 -9.88 -36.65
C ALA A 70 38.77 -10.43 -35.64
N LYS A 71 38.83 -9.93 -34.40
CA LYS A 71 37.90 -10.30 -33.33
C LYS A 71 36.63 -9.48 -33.39
N LEU A 72 35.49 -10.16 -33.31
CA LEU A 72 34.16 -9.54 -33.25
C LEU A 72 33.74 -9.44 -31.79
N LYS A 73 33.56 -8.21 -31.31
CA LYS A 73 33.11 -7.92 -29.94
C LYS A 73 31.72 -7.31 -29.89
N GLN A 74 31.30 -6.67 -30.97
CA GLN A 74 30.07 -5.90 -31.06
C GLN A 74 29.21 -6.47 -32.18
N VAL A 75 27.89 -6.42 -32.00
CA VAL A 75 26.94 -6.99 -32.95
C VAL A 75 25.63 -6.19 -33.02
N ALA A 76 25.16 -5.97 -34.24
CA ALA A 76 23.81 -5.50 -34.53
C ALA A 76 22.89 -6.71 -34.73
N VAL A 77 21.76 -6.74 -34.07
CA VAL A 77 20.78 -7.84 -34.18
C VAL A 77 19.39 -7.31 -34.48
N ALA A 78 18.54 -8.19 -35.00
CA ALA A 78 17.10 -7.98 -35.05
C ALA A 78 16.37 -8.96 -34.14
N ALA A 79 15.21 -8.53 -33.65
CA ALA A 79 14.24 -9.41 -33.03
C ALA A 79 13.08 -9.69 -33.98
N ALA A 80 12.60 -10.94 -33.95
CA ALA A 80 11.36 -11.37 -34.58
C ALA A 80 10.13 -10.84 -33.82
N GLY A 81 8.99 -10.69 -34.52
CA GLY A 81 7.82 -9.95 -34.03
C GLY A 81 6.86 -10.66 -33.07
N ARG A 82 7.26 -11.70 -32.30
CA ARG A 82 6.29 -12.44 -31.47
C ARG A 82 5.77 -11.57 -30.35
N ALA A 83 4.44 -11.50 -30.27
CA ALA A 83 3.74 -10.60 -29.37
C ALA A 83 4.17 -9.13 -29.57
N LEU A 84 4.63 -8.74 -30.77
CA LEU A 84 4.87 -7.34 -31.05
C LEU A 84 3.58 -6.56 -30.87
N ARG A 85 3.72 -5.41 -30.21
CA ARG A 85 2.65 -4.43 -30.11
C ARG A 85 3.13 -3.16 -30.77
N THR A 86 2.29 -2.62 -31.64
CA THR A 86 2.54 -1.32 -32.26
C THR A 86 1.50 -0.34 -31.77
N GLU A 87 1.94 0.83 -31.34
CA GLU A 87 1.05 1.92 -30.96
C GLU A 87 1.37 3.15 -31.81
N VAL A 88 0.33 3.84 -32.28
CA VAL A 88 0.47 5.05 -33.07
C VAL A 88 0.11 6.25 -32.19
N ALA A 89 1.06 7.16 -32.04
CA ALA A 89 0.88 8.39 -31.31
C ALA A 89 1.18 9.61 -32.16
N VAL A 90 0.51 10.70 -31.84
CA VAL A 90 0.55 11.94 -32.60
C VAL A 90 0.78 13.09 -31.63
N VAL A 91 1.89 13.80 -31.82
CA VAL A 91 2.30 14.92 -30.97
C VAL A 91 2.40 16.18 -31.82
N GLU A 92 1.99 17.30 -31.25
CA GLU A 92 2.07 18.63 -31.82
C GLU A 92 2.83 19.56 -30.87
N GLN A 93 3.79 20.31 -31.41
CA GLN A 93 4.49 21.38 -30.70
C GLN A 93 4.18 22.72 -31.37
N LYS A 94 3.90 23.71 -30.52
CA LYS A 94 3.60 25.08 -30.91
C LYS A 94 4.59 26.05 -30.28
N GLU A 95 5.22 26.85 -31.13
CA GLU A 95 6.17 27.89 -30.76
C GLU A 95 5.49 29.27 -30.79
N LEU A 96 5.96 30.18 -29.92
CA LEU A 96 5.41 31.54 -29.81
C LEU A 96 5.60 32.32 -31.11
N LEU A 97 6.78 32.18 -31.73
CA LEU A 97 7.17 32.79 -33.00
C LEU A 97 7.60 31.70 -34.00
N PRO A 98 7.53 31.94 -35.32
CA PRO A 98 8.00 30.98 -36.31
C PRO A 98 9.50 30.68 -36.11
N VAL A 99 9.83 29.42 -35.86
CA VAL A 99 11.20 28.91 -35.73
C VAL A 99 11.58 28.08 -36.95
N ARG A 100 12.88 27.82 -37.12
CA ARG A 100 13.34 26.76 -38.00
C ARG A 100 13.36 25.45 -37.21
N TRP A 101 12.78 24.39 -37.74
CA TRP A 101 12.80 23.09 -37.11
C TRP A 101 14.16 22.42 -37.34
N GLU A 102 14.97 22.32 -36.29
CA GLU A 102 16.27 21.64 -36.30
C GLU A 102 16.11 20.14 -36.01
N ARG A 103 17.11 19.31 -36.36
CA ARG A 103 16.99 17.85 -36.23
C ARG A 103 16.73 17.43 -34.78
N GLU A 104 17.37 18.10 -33.84
CA GLU A 104 17.26 17.90 -32.40
C GLU A 104 15.84 18.16 -31.91
N LYS A 105 15.19 19.23 -32.39
CA LYS A 105 13.79 19.55 -32.06
C LYS A 105 12.81 18.53 -32.67
N VAL A 106 13.04 18.14 -33.93
CA VAL A 106 12.21 17.12 -34.58
C VAL A 106 12.37 15.76 -33.89
N LEU A 107 13.57 15.42 -33.44
CA LEU A 107 13.83 14.22 -32.66
C LEU A 107 13.11 14.28 -31.30
N ALA A 108 13.15 15.41 -30.59
CA ALA A 108 12.44 15.56 -29.32
C ALA A 108 10.91 15.33 -29.49
N LEU A 109 10.33 15.86 -30.56
CA LEU A 109 8.94 15.61 -30.97
C LEU A 109 8.67 14.13 -31.25
N GLU A 110 9.55 13.46 -32.00
CA GLU A 110 9.46 12.02 -32.27
C GLU A 110 9.49 11.21 -30.98
N ILE A 111 10.41 11.52 -30.05
CA ILE A 111 10.54 10.84 -28.75
C ILE A 111 9.32 11.10 -27.86
N GLU A 112 8.77 12.31 -27.85
CA GLU A 112 7.53 12.61 -27.12
C GLU A 112 6.36 11.75 -27.63
N ALA A 113 6.26 11.56 -28.95
CA ALA A 113 5.26 10.67 -29.53
C ALA A 113 5.49 9.22 -29.12
N VAL A 114 6.74 8.73 -29.10
CA VAL A 114 7.06 7.39 -28.59
C VAL A 114 6.64 7.23 -27.12
N HIS A 115 6.86 8.24 -26.27
CA HIS A 115 6.41 8.21 -24.86
C HIS A 115 4.90 8.21 -24.72
N GLN A 116 4.18 8.90 -25.59
CA GLN A 116 2.72 8.86 -25.60
C GLN A 116 2.21 7.48 -26.04
N ALA A 117 2.83 6.88 -27.06
CA ALA A 117 2.52 5.52 -27.51
C ALA A 117 2.76 4.48 -26.38
N LEU A 118 3.86 4.61 -25.62
CA LEU A 118 4.12 3.75 -24.47
C LEU A 118 3.05 3.90 -23.37
N ARG A 119 2.61 5.13 -23.08
CA ARG A 119 1.54 5.38 -22.10
C ARG A 119 0.20 4.78 -22.55
N GLN A 120 -0.10 4.86 -23.84
CA GLN A 120 -1.30 4.24 -24.42
C GLN A 120 -1.26 2.71 -24.23
N LEU A 121 -0.12 2.08 -24.54
CA LEU A 121 0.10 0.64 -24.33
C LEU A 121 -0.12 0.23 -22.85
N GLN A 122 0.43 1.00 -21.91
CA GLN A 122 0.30 0.72 -20.47
C GLN A 122 -1.12 0.91 -19.95
N SER A 123 -1.90 1.82 -20.55
CA SER A 123 -3.27 2.10 -20.15
C SER A 123 -4.30 1.10 -20.70
N SER A 124 -4.00 0.44 -21.82
CA SER A 124 -4.93 -0.43 -22.53
C SER A 124 -4.92 -1.88 -22.04
N ALA A 125 -4.08 -2.21 -21.05
CA ALA A 125 -3.81 -3.58 -20.67
C ALA A 125 -3.85 -3.88 -19.17
N ASN A 126 -4.29 -5.09 -18.83
CA ASN A 126 -4.15 -5.67 -17.50
C ASN A 126 -2.66 -5.81 -17.11
N GLU A 127 -2.39 -5.96 -15.81
CA GLU A 127 -1.09 -5.88 -15.10
C GLU A 127 0.14 -6.60 -15.70
N GLU A 128 0.01 -7.45 -16.73
CA GLU A 128 1.11 -8.17 -17.39
C GLU A 128 2.01 -7.31 -18.30
N LEU A 129 1.57 -6.10 -18.68
CA LEU A 129 2.26 -5.24 -19.65
C LEU A 129 3.35 -4.31 -19.07
N GLN A 130 3.70 -4.43 -17.77
CA GLN A 130 4.89 -3.78 -17.18
C GLN A 130 6.23 -4.31 -17.72
N SER A 131 6.19 -5.26 -18.66
CA SER A 131 7.34 -6.02 -19.13
C SER A 131 7.66 -5.81 -20.62
N TYR A 132 7.28 -4.69 -21.26
CA TYR A 132 7.60 -4.44 -22.67
C TYR A 132 8.65 -3.35 -22.86
N HIS A 133 9.56 -3.55 -23.81
CA HIS A 133 10.54 -2.57 -24.25
C HIS A 133 10.15 -1.99 -25.61
N CYS A 134 10.30 -0.67 -25.77
CA CYS A 134 10.25 -0.08 -27.11
C CYS A 134 11.54 -0.48 -27.85
N VAL A 135 11.39 -1.15 -28.98
CA VAL A 135 12.51 -1.71 -29.77
C VAL A 135 12.70 -1.02 -31.13
N GLY A 136 11.82 -0.08 -31.46
CA GLY A 136 11.95 0.76 -32.65
C GLY A 136 10.76 1.67 -32.83
N TYR A 137 10.94 2.72 -33.63
CA TYR A 137 9.85 3.58 -34.06
C TYR A 137 10.10 4.13 -35.47
N ASN A 138 9.03 4.40 -36.21
CA ASN A 138 9.10 5.10 -37.49
C ASN A 138 8.14 6.30 -37.49
N THR A 139 8.55 7.40 -38.11
CA THR A 139 7.63 8.50 -38.38
C THR A 139 6.74 8.15 -39.57
N ILE A 140 5.43 8.11 -39.34
CA ILE A 140 4.43 7.82 -40.36
C ILE A 140 4.19 9.06 -41.22
N ALA A 141 3.97 10.21 -40.58
CA ALA A 141 3.63 11.46 -41.22
C ALA A 141 4.11 12.67 -40.39
N ARG A 142 4.31 13.80 -41.06
CA ARG A 142 4.78 15.06 -40.46
C ARG A 142 3.98 16.21 -41.04
N TRP A 143 3.71 17.23 -40.23
CA TRP A 143 3.03 18.45 -40.67
C TRP A 143 3.78 19.69 -40.20
N ASN A 144 3.78 20.73 -41.04
CA ASN A 144 4.21 22.08 -40.68
C ASN A 144 3.07 23.04 -40.99
N GLU A 145 2.65 23.85 -40.00
CA GLU A 145 1.50 24.75 -40.13
C GLU A 145 0.21 24.05 -40.61
N GLY A 146 0.05 22.77 -40.26
CA GLY A 146 -1.12 21.95 -40.64
C GLY A 146 -1.02 21.27 -42.01
N GLU A 147 -0.01 21.58 -42.83
CA GLU A 147 0.22 20.92 -44.13
C GLU A 147 1.15 19.72 -43.98
N GLU A 148 0.78 18.58 -44.58
CA GLU A 148 1.61 17.37 -44.55
C GLU A 148 2.85 17.53 -45.43
N ILE A 149 4.01 17.22 -44.89
CA ILE A 149 5.31 17.40 -45.54
C ILE A 149 6.19 16.17 -45.38
N ALA A 150 7.06 15.92 -46.36
CA ALA A 150 7.96 14.78 -46.32
C ALA A 150 9.04 14.91 -45.22
N ASN A 151 9.61 16.11 -45.05
CA ASN A 151 10.67 16.38 -44.09
C ASN A 151 10.45 17.72 -43.37
N LEU A 152 10.38 17.65 -42.05
CA LEU A 152 10.21 18.81 -41.16
C LEU A 152 11.53 19.55 -40.92
N VAL A 153 12.66 18.84 -40.94
CA VAL A 153 13.98 19.43 -40.66
C VAL A 153 14.30 20.49 -41.70
N GLY A 154 14.63 21.69 -41.23
CA GLY A 154 14.97 22.85 -42.04
C GLY A 154 13.78 23.71 -42.44
N GLN A 155 12.53 23.26 -42.25
CA GLN A 155 11.32 24.05 -42.50
C GLN A 155 11.16 25.16 -41.46
N ARG A 156 10.44 26.23 -41.83
CA ARG A 156 10.10 27.33 -40.93
C ARG A 156 8.61 27.32 -40.63
N GLY A 157 8.25 27.42 -39.36
CA GLY A 157 6.87 27.43 -38.91
C GLY A 157 6.74 27.60 -37.40
N ARG A 158 5.51 27.80 -36.93
CA ARG A 158 5.10 27.91 -35.53
C ARG A 158 4.59 26.58 -35.01
N VAL A 159 3.94 25.79 -35.85
CA VAL A 159 3.33 24.51 -35.46
C VAL A 159 3.99 23.38 -36.23
N ALA A 160 4.54 22.41 -35.50
CA ALA A 160 4.97 21.14 -36.05
C ALA A 160 4.17 20.03 -35.41
N LYS A 161 3.85 19.01 -36.20
CA LYS A 161 3.18 17.81 -35.73
C LYS A 161 3.84 16.59 -36.33
N VAL A 162 3.98 15.53 -35.55
CA VAL A 162 4.53 14.25 -35.99
C VAL A 162 3.59 13.12 -35.59
N SER A 163 3.46 12.14 -36.46
CA SER A 163 2.80 10.86 -36.18
C SER A 163 3.86 9.77 -36.22
N VAL A 164 3.96 9.00 -35.15
CA VAL A 164 4.95 7.95 -34.98
C VAL A 164 4.24 6.63 -34.69
N ILE A 165 4.68 5.56 -35.37
CA ILE A 165 4.41 4.19 -34.97
C ILE A 165 5.58 3.71 -34.11
N ALA A 166 5.32 3.47 -32.83
CA ALA A 166 6.28 2.89 -31.91
C ALA A 166 6.00 1.38 -31.79
N THR A 167 7.06 0.60 -31.71
CA THR A 167 6.97 -0.87 -31.63
C THR A 167 7.56 -1.37 -30.33
N PHE A 168 6.85 -2.29 -29.69
CA PHE A 168 7.15 -2.82 -28.38
C PHE A 168 7.25 -4.34 -28.42
N LEU A 169 8.25 -4.89 -27.74
CA LEU A 169 8.43 -6.33 -27.55
C LEU A 169 8.45 -6.70 -26.07
N PRO A 170 8.02 -7.91 -25.70
CA PRO A 170 8.20 -8.43 -24.35
C PRO A 170 9.68 -8.46 -23.95
N ARG A 171 9.97 -8.12 -22.70
CA ARG A 171 11.31 -8.10 -22.10
C ARG A 171 11.99 -9.45 -22.17
N THR A 172 11.24 -10.53 -22.03
CA THR A 172 11.74 -11.90 -22.15
C THR A 172 12.39 -12.20 -23.51
N VAL A 173 11.91 -11.56 -24.59
CA VAL A 173 12.50 -11.72 -25.93
C VAL A 173 13.86 -11.04 -25.98
N VAL A 174 13.94 -9.79 -25.50
CA VAL A 174 15.19 -9.02 -25.44
C VAL A 174 16.21 -9.72 -24.53
N ASP A 175 15.81 -10.05 -23.31
CA ASP A 175 16.70 -10.66 -22.31
C ASP A 175 17.26 -12.00 -22.82
N GLY A 176 16.45 -12.77 -23.58
CA GLY A 176 16.90 -13.99 -24.25
C GLY A 176 18.02 -13.74 -25.27
N LEU A 177 17.88 -12.71 -26.12
CA LEU A 177 18.92 -12.32 -27.09
C LEU A 177 20.19 -11.85 -26.36
N VAL A 178 20.05 -11.02 -25.33
CA VAL A 178 21.18 -10.51 -24.53
C VAL A 178 21.93 -11.67 -23.86
N ALA A 179 21.20 -12.65 -23.30
CA ALA A 179 21.79 -13.83 -22.69
C ALA A 179 22.61 -14.66 -23.68
N VAL A 180 22.08 -14.88 -24.89
CA VAL A 180 22.78 -15.59 -25.99
C VAL A 180 24.06 -14.86 -26.37
N LEU A 181 23.99 -13.54 -26.58
CA LEU A 181 25.15 -12.73 -26.98
C LEU A 181 26.22 -12.68 -25.89
N GLY A 182 25.82 -12.51 -24.63
CA GLY A 182 26.73 -12.52 -23.49
C GLY A 182 27.48 -13.85 -23.34
N ARG A 183 26.80 -14.98 -23.61
CA ARG A 183 27.39 -16.34 -23.56
C ARG A 183 28.56 -16.52 -24.53
N VAL A 184 28.56 -15.79 -25.64
CA VAL A 184 29.60 -15.84 -26.68
C VAL A 184 30.53 -14.62 -26.68
N GLY A 185 30.46 -13.80 -25.63
CA GLY A 185 31.28 -12.59 -25.49
C GLY A 185 31.04 -11.56 -26.59
N LEU A 186 29.78 -11.36 -26.98
CA LEU A 186 29.34 -10.28 -27.87
C LEU A 186 28.52 -9.25 -27.09
N GLU A 187 28.77 -7.98 -27.35
CA GLU A 187 27.97 -6.85 -26.89
C GLU A 187 27.01 -6.43 -27.99
N MET A 188 25.72 -6.35 -27.69
CA MET A 188 24.74 -5.80 -28.61
C MET A 188 24.98 -4.29 -28.77
N THR A 189 25.04 -3.76 -30.00
CA THR A 189 25.19 -2.31 -30.25
C THR A 189 23.92 -1.66 -30.74
N SER A 190 23.08 -2.42 -31.42
CA SER A 190 21.79 -1.95 -31.90
C SER A 190 20.81 -3.11 -31.99
N LEU A 191 19.56 -2.83 -31.62
CA LEU A 191 18.43 -3.73 -31.84
C LEU A 191 17.47 -3.06 -32.83
N THR A 192 16.99 -3.86 -33.79
CA THR A 192 15.91 -3.48 -34.70
C THR A 192 14.91 -4.63 -34.79
N LEU A 193 13.85 -4.45 -35.58
CA LEU A 193 12.94 -5.53 -35.94
C LEU A 193 13.28 -6.07 -37.31
N GLU A 194 13.14 -7.39 -37.49
CA GLU A 194 13.33 -8.06 -38.77
C GLU A 194 12.52 -7.39 -39.91
N PRO A 195 11.20 -7.16 -39.77
CA PRO A 195 10.41 -6.50 -40.83
C PRO A 195 10.86 -5.07 -41.14
N ILE A 196 11.39 -4.33 -40.14
CA ILE A 196 11.91 -2.97 -40.34
C ILE A 196 13.23 -3.03 -41.11
N ALA A 197 14.18 -3.83 -40.63
CA ALA A 197 15.49 -4.01 -41.23
C ALA A 197 15.37 -4.50 -42.67
N ALA A 198 14.60 -5.57 -42.87
CA ALA A 198 14.43 -6.17 -44.18
C ALA A 198 13.69 -5.24 -45.14
N GLY A 199 12.71 -4.46 -44.65
CA GLY A 199 12.03 -3.44 -45.44
C GLY A 199 12.94 -2.29 -45.88
N GLN A 200 13.88 -1.88 -45.03
CA GLN A 200 14.87 -0.87 -45.40
C GLN A 200 15.75 -1.33 -46.58
N ALA A 201 16.15 -2.61 -46.59
CA ALA A 201 16.91 -3.20 -47.69
C ALA A 201 16.05 -3.46 -48.93
N ALA A 202 14.89 -4.07 -48.76
CA ALA A 202 14.06 -4.59 -49.86
C ALA A 202 13.28 -3.50 -50.60
N ILE A 203 12.85 -2.43 -49.91
CA ILE A 203 11.97 -1.40 -50.47
C ILE A 203 12.71 -0.05 -50.53
N PRO A 204 13.17 0.35 -51.74
CA PRO A 204 13.79 1.65 -51.96
C PRO A 204 12.89 2.82 -51.53
N PRO A 205 13.44 3.93 -50.99
CA PRO A 205 12.64 5.06 -50.48
C PRO A 205 11.63 5.63 -51.48
N ASN A 206 11.97 5.67 -52.78
CA ASN A 206 11.09 6.12 -53.85
C ASN A 206 9.87 5.21 -54.09
N MET A 207 9.97 3.93 -53.75
CA MET A 207 8.86 2.96 -53.85
C MET A 207 7.94 2.95 -52.63
N ARG A 208 8.41 3.40 -51.46
CA ARG A 208 7.62 3.44 -50.20
C ARG A 208 6.38 4.33 -50.26
N ARG A 209 6.23 5.16 -51.31
CA ARG A 209 5.00 5.92 -51.59
C ARG A 209 3.84 5.03 -52.00
N LEU A 210 4.12 3.88 -52.61
CA LEU A 210 3.13 2.90 -53.00
C LEU A 210 2.64 2.13 -51.77
N ASN A 211 1.38 1.69 -51.79
CA ASN A 211 0.83 0.73 -50.84
C ASN A 211 1.46 -0.65 -51.11
N LEU A 212 2.52 -1.03 -50.40
CA LEU A 212 3.24 -2.30 -50.57
C LEU A 212 3.22 -3.10 -49.27
N ALA A 213 3.14 -4.42 -49.39
CA ALA A 213 3.33 -5.34 -48.27
C ALA A 213 4.64 -6.09 -48.43
N LEU A 214 5.58 -5.92 -47.51
CA LEU A 214 6.70 -6.82 -47.33
C LEU A 214 6.27 -7.98 -46.43
N VAL A 215 6.56 -9.21 -46.83
CA VAL A 215 6.31 -10.39 -46.00
C VAL A 215 7.60 -11.21 -45.91
N ASP A 216 8.21 -11.25 -44.74
CA ASP A 216 9.34 -12.10 -44.42
C ASP A 216 8.85 -13.45 -43.93
N VAL A 217 8.85 -14.46 -44.81
CA VAL A 217 8.38 -15.80 -44.49
C VAL A 217 9.58 -16.62 -44.03
N GLY A 218 9.71 -16.78 -42.73
CA GLY A 218 10.74 -17.58 -42.08
C GLY A 218 10.39 -19.07 -41.98
N ALA A 219 10.99 -19.72 -40.98
CA ALA A 219 10.71 -21.11 -40.63
C ALA A 219 9.42 -21.21 -39.80
N GLY A 220 9.34 -20.52 -38.66
CA GLY A 220 8.17 -20.55 -37.77
C GLY A 220 7.18 -19.39 -37.96
N THR A 221 7.65 -18.23 -38.42
CA THR A 221 6.86 -16.98 -38.47
C THR A 221 6.89 -16.32 -39.83
N ALA A 222 5.84 -15.57 -40.14
CA ALA A 222 5.80 -14.65 -41.27
C ALA A 222 5.59 -13.21 -40.77
N ASP A 223 6.63 -12.38 -40.87
CA ASP A 223 6.64 -11.00 -40.38
C ASP A 223 6.23 -10.03 -41.51
N ILE A 224 5.36 -9.07 -41.21
CA ILE A 224 4.72 -8.20 -42.20
C ILE A 224 5.08 -6.74 -41.93
N ALA A 225 5.46 -6.00 -42.98
CA ALA A 225 5.62 -4.56 -42.95
C ALA A 225 4.89 -3.89 -44.10
N LEU A 226 4.11 -2.85 -43.81
CA LEU A 226 3.35 -2.12 -44.82
C LEU A 226 3.90 -0.72 -45.05
N THR A 227 4.03 -0.33 -46.32
CA THR A 227 4.43 1.04 -46.70
C THR A 227 3.31 1.79 -47.39
N ARG A 228 3.20 3.10 -47.15
CA ARG A 228 2.36 4.03 -47.89
C ARG A 228 2.84 5.45 -47.60
N GLY A 229 2.72 6.38 -48.55
CA GLY A 229 3.06 7.79 -48.30
C GLY A 229 4.55 8.07 -48.04
N GLY A 230 5.44 7.10 -48.31
CA GLY A 230 6.89 7.26 -48.17
C GLY A 230 7.46 6.68 -46.87
N SER A 231 6.61 6.16 -45.98
CA SER A 231 7.00 5.57 -44.69
C SER A 231 6.42 4.16 -44.52
N PHE A 232 6.96 3.41 -43.57
CA PHE A 232 6.30 2.22 -43.04
C PHE A 232 5.28 2.67 -41.99
N PHE A 233 4.03 2.20 -42.11
CA PHE A 233 2.92 2.67 -41.28
C PHE A 233 2.26 1.58 -40.43
N ALA A 234 2.56 0.31 -40.69
CA ALA A 234 2.03 -0.82 -39.92
C ALA A 234 2.98 -2.01 -39.98
N TYR A 235 3.00 -2.78 -38.88
CA TYR A 235 3.77 -4.01 -38.74
C TYR A 235 2.88 -5.09 -38.13
N GLY A 236 3.15 -6.35 -38.46
CA GLY A 236 2.44 -7.49 -37.90
C GLY A 236 3.20 -8.79 -38.05
N MET A 237 2.61 -9.86 -37.55
CA MET A 237 3.17 -11.21 -37.62
C MET A 237 2.04 -12.23 -37.77
N VAL A 238 2.32 -13.29 -38.52
CA VAL A 238 1.59 -14.55 -38.47
C VAL A 238 2.49 -15.65 -37.85
N PRO A 239 2.04 -16.34 -36.78
CA PRO A 239 2.79 -17.44 -36.15
C PRO A 239 2.59 -18.75 -36.94
N MET A 240 2.84 -18.69 -38.25
CA MET A 240 2.72 -19.81 -39.19
C MET A 240 3.64 -19.51 -40.38
N ALA A 241 4.51 -20.45 -40.76
CA ALA A 241 5.37 -20.29 -41.93
C ALA A 241 5.84 -21.64 -42.50
N GLY A 242 7.10 -21.76 -42.93
CA GLY A 242 7.60 -22.91 -43.66
C GLY A 242 7.71 -24.23 -42.87
N ASP A 243 7.74 -24.19 -41.54
CA ASP A 243 7.86 -25.38 -40.68
C ASP A 243 6.60 -26.24 -40.78
N GLU A 244 5.41 -25.65 -40.76
CA GLU A 244 4.12 -26.35 -40.90
C GLU A 244 4.05 -27.18 -42.19
N VAL A 245 4.56 -26.63 -43.30
CA VAL A 245 4.63 -27.35 -44.58
C VAL A 245 5.59 -28.53 -44.50
N THR A 246 6.66 -28.38 -43.73
CA THR A 246 7.64 -29.45 -43.52
C THR A 246 7.06 -30.55 -42.65
N GLU A 247 6.35 -30.18 -41.57
CA GLU A 247 5.70 -31.10 -40.65
C GLU A 247 4.62 -31.93 -41.37
N GLU A 248 3.89 -31.35 -42.32
CA GLU A 248 2.93 -32.08 -43.14
C GLU A 248 3.61 -33.15 -44.00
N ILE A 249 4.73 -32.81 -44.67
CA ILE A 249 5.53 -33.78 -45.43
C ILE A 249 6.06 -34.89 -44.51
N CYS A 250 6.54 -34.52 -43.32
CA CYS A 250 7.07 -35.48 -42.35
C CYS A 250 5.99 -36.44 -41.84
N THR A 251 4.80 -35.92 -41.56
CA THR A 251 3.67 -36.70 -41.05
C THR A 251 3.20 -37.70 -42.10
N GLN A 252 3.02 -37.24 -43.34
CA GLN A 252 2.49 -38.08 -44.41
C GLN A 252 3.46 -39.19 -44.85
N TYR A 253 4.76 -38.92 -44.83
CA TYR A 253 5.79 -39.86 -45.30
C TYR A 253 6.64 -40.47 -44.19
N LEU A 254 6.28 -40.23 -42.92
CA LEU A 254 7.01 -40.69 -41.73
C LEU A 254 8.51 -40.34 -41.79
N LEU A 255 8.82 -39.09 -42.09
CA LEU A 255 10.20 -38.60 -42.23
C LEU A 255 10.65 -37.91 -40.95
N ASP A 256 11.96 -37.94 -40.68
CA ASP A 256 12.53 -36.95 -39.79
C ASP A 256 12.45 -35.56 -40.41
N PHE A 257 12.45 -34.53 -39.57
CA PHE A 257 12.29 -33.14 -40.01
C PHE A 257 13.38 -32.69 -41.00
N LYS A 258 14.62 -33.17 -40.84
CA LYS A 258 15.74 -32.77 -41.73
C LYS A 258 15.54 -33.35 -43.13
N VAL A 259 15.06 -34.58 -43.23
CA VAL A 259 14.72 -35.24 -44.49
C VAL A 259 13.49 -34.58 -45.10
N GLY A 260 12.43 -34.31 -44.32
CA GLY A 260 11.25 -33.58 -44.80
C GLY A 260 11.58 -32.20 -45.36
N GLU A 261 12.43 -31.43 -44.67
CA GLU A 261 12.87 -30.11 -45.15
C GLU A 261 13.67 -30.22 -46.46
N LYS A 262 14.52 -31.25 -46.57
CA LYS A 262 15.24 -31.54 -47.80
C LYS A 262 14.27 -31.87 -48.94
N VAL A 263 13.26 -32.69 -48.69
CA VAL A 263 12.20 -33.01 -49.66
C VAL A 263 11.50 -31.73 -50.11
N LYS A 264 11.06 -30.87 -49.18
CA LYS A 264 10.42 -29.57 -49.48
C LYS A 264 11.28 -28.70 -50.40
N ARG A 265 12.58 -28.53 -50.09
CA ARG A 265 13.51 -27.71 -50.88
C ARG A 265 13.78 -28.28 -52.28
N GLU A 266 13.68 -29.59 -52.46
CA GLU A 266 13.90 -30.26 -53.76
C GLU A 266 12.67 -30.20 -54.68
N LEU A 267 11.47 -29.90 -54.16
CA LEU A 267 10.23 -29.84 -54.93
C LEU A 267 10.30 -28.88 -56.13
N GLN A 268 11.01 -27.76 -56.03
CA GLN A 268 11.13 -26.83 -57.15
C GLN A 268 12.07 -27.31 -58.27
N LYS A 269 12.90 -28.33 -57.99
CA LYS A 269 14.01 -28.76 -58.88
C LYS A 269 13.79 -30.12 -59.50
N LYS A 270 13.02 -30.99 -58.86
CA LYS A 270 12.85 -32.39 -59.27
C LYS A 270 11.37 -32.72 -59.48
N LYS A 271 11.09 -33.41 -60.59
CA LYS A 271 9.74 -33.96 -60.89
C LYS A 271 9.43 -35.25 -60.12
N GLN A 272 10.47 -35.92 -59.63
CA GLN A 272 10.36 -37.15 -58.86
C GLN A 272 11.39 -37.11 -57.73
N LEU A 273 10.96 -37.43 -56.52
CA LEU A 273 11.78 -37.37 -55.32
C LEU A 273 11.92 -38.78 -54.73
N SER A 274 13.12 -39.08 -54.22
CA SER A 274 13.38 -40.34 -53.54
C SER A 274 14.07 -40.07 -52.22
N PHE A 275 13.53 -40.67 -51.17
CA PHE A 275 14.00 -40.54 -49.79
C PHE A 275 13.74 -41.84 -49.03
N THR A 276 14.31 -41.93 -47.84
CA THR A 276 14.14 -43.07 -46.94
C THR A 276 13.31 -42.60 -45.75
N ASP A 277 12.25 -43.35 -45.43
CA ASP A 277 11.43 -43.05 -44.26
C ASP A 277 12.14 -43.44 -42.95
N PHE A 278 11.53 -43.07 -41.82
CA PHE A 278 12.06 -43.40 -40.50
C PHE A 278 12.19 -44.91 -40.24
N LEU A 279 11.41 -45.74 -40.95
CA LEU A 279 11.45 -47.20 -40.84
C LEU A 279 12.48 -47.85 -41.78
N GLY A 280 13.18 -47.05 -42.59
CA GLY A 280 14.21 -47.50 -43.52
C GLY A 280 13.69 -47.89 -44.91
N ALA A 281 12.39 -47.72 -45.19
CA ALA A 281 11.84 -48.01 -46.50
C ALA A 281 12.16 -46.88 -47.49
N LYS A 282 12.56 -47.26 -48.70
CA LYS A 282 12.82 -46.29 -49.77
C LYS A 282 11.51 -45.92 -50.46
N VAL A 283 11.15 -44.65 -50.37
CA VAL A 283 9.95 -44.08 -50.99
C VAL A 283 10.37 -43.31 -52.25
N VAL A 284 9.57 -43.44 -53.31
CA VAL A 284 9.73 -42.67 -54.54
C VAL A 284 8.36 -42.10 -54.90
N VAL A 285 8.27 -40.77 -54.97
CA VAL A 285 7.00 -40.06 -55.17
C VAL A 285 7.13 -38.99 -56.24
N GLY A 286 6.03 -38.71 -56.93
CA GLY A 286 5.94 -37.62 -57.88
C GLY A 286 5.94 -36.28 -57.16
N GLN A 287 6.42 -35.24 -57.83
CA GLN A 287 6.32 -33.86 -57.33
C GLN A 287 4.86 -33.46 -57.08
N SER A 288 3.94 -33.85 -57.96
CA SER A 288 2.51 -33.56 -57.84
C SER A 288 1.90 -34.11 -56.55
N ASP A 289 2.27 -35.33 -56.16
CA ASP A 289 1.71 -35.99 -54.99
C ASP A 289 2.04 -35.19 -53.72
N ILE A 290 3.29 -34.75 -53.60
CA ILE A 290 3.72 -33.91 -52.47
C ILE A 290 3.07 -32.53 -52.53
N LEU A 291 2.91 -31.93 -53.73
CA LEU A 291 2.22 -30.65 -53.89
C LEU A 291 0.77 -30.72 -53.41
N ASP A 292 0.06 -31.80 -53.74
CA ASP A 292 -1.32 -32.03 -53.31
C ASP A 292 -1.43 -32.17 -51.79
N ILE A 293 -0.44 -32.82 -51.15
CA ILE A 293 -0.34 -32.95 -49.69
C ILE A 293 -0.12 -31.60 -49.02
N ILE A 294 0.80 -30.78 -49.50
CA ILE A 294 1.12 -29.51 -48.84
C ILE A 294 0.11 -28.40 -49.15
N LYS A 295 -0.63 -28.50 -50.27
CA LYS A 295 -1.52 -27.43 -50.75
C LYS A 295 -2.49 -26.91 -49.68
N PRO A 296 -3.21 -27.74 -48.90
CA PRO A 296 -4.10 -27.26 -47.85
C PRO A 296 -3.38 -26.40 -46.79
N VAL A 297 -2.15 -26.79 -46.42
CA VAL A 297 -1.33 -26.05 -45.44
C VAL A 297 -0.86 -24.73 -46.02
N VAL A 298 -0.45 -24.71 -47.29
CA VAL A 298 -0.02 -23.47 -47.98
C VAL A 298 -1.21 -22.52 -48.20
N VAL A 299 -2.42 -23.04 -48.48
CA VAL A 299 -3.65 -22.24 -48.55
C VAL A 299 -3.90 -21.55 -47.21
N LYS A 300 -3.87 -22.29 -46.11
CA LYS A 300 -4.05 -21.73 -44.76
C LYS A 300 -2.99 -20.68 -44.41
N LEU A 301 -1.73 -20.92 -44.80
CA LEU A 301 -0.66 -19.94 -44.63
C LEU A 301 -0.94 -18.65 -45.43
N ALA A 302 -1.33 -18.78 -46.70
CA ALA A 302 -1.68 -17.64 -47.54
C ALA A 302 -2.89 -16.87 -47.01
N GLU A 303 -3.92 -17.55 -46.52
CA GLU A 303 -5.09 -16.95 -45.86
C GLU A 303 -4.71 -16.17 -44.60
N ASN A 304 -3.90 -16.76 -43.73
CA ASN A 304 -3.46 -16.09 -42.50
C ASN A 304 -2.65 -14.82 -42.80
N ILE A 305 -1.69 -14.89 -43.74
CA ILE A 305 -0.91 -13.73 -44.19
C ILE A 305 -1.84 -12.67 -44.81
N SER A 306 -2.76 -13.08 -45.67
CA SER A 306 -3.70 -12.17 -46.34
C SER A 306 -4.62 -11.47 -45.35
N ASN A 307 -5.16 -12.19 -44.38
CA ASN A 307 -6.02 -11.64 -43.33
C ASN A 307 -5.28 -10.61 -42.47
N GLU A 308 -4.04 -10.90 -42.08
CA GLU A 308 -3.24 -9.96 -41.29
C GLU A 308 -2.86 -8.72 -42.12
N ILE A 309 -2.51 -8.87 -43.40
CA ILE A 309 -2.30 -7.74 -44.32
C ILE A 309 -3.57 -6.88 -44.40
N LEU A 310 -4.74 -7.48 -44.63
CA LEU A 310 -6.00 -6.75 -44.78
C LEU A 310 -6.36 -5.98 -43.51
N LYS A 311 -6.18 -6.61 -42.35
CA LYS A 311 -6.41 -6.01 -41.02
C LYS A 311 -5.49 -4.82 -40.76
N LEU A 312 -4.20 -4.93 -41.08
CA LEU A 312 -3.22 -3.85 -40.85
C LEU A 312 -3.34 -2.72 -41.89
N ASN A 313 -3.65 -3.06 -43.14
CA ASN A 313 -3.68 -2.11 -44.25
C ASN A 313 -5.04 -1.39 -44.38
N ASN A 314 -6.10 -1.94 -43.79
CA ASN A 314 -7.49 -1.59 -44.10
C ASN A 314 -7.77 -1.67 -45.61
N GLY A 315 -7.22 -2.67 -46.29
CA GLY A 315 -7.39 -2.86 -47.73
C GLY A 315 -6.32 -3.73 -48.39
N VAL A 316 -6.49 -3.95 -49.70
CA VAL A 316 -5.55 -4.76 -50.49
C VAL A 316 -4.33 -3.92 -50.89
N PRO A 317 -3.08 -4.42 -50.71
CA PRO A 317 -1.89 -3.71 -51.14
C PRO A 317 -1.78 -3.68 -52.68
N HIS A 318 -1.03 -2.73 -53.22
CA HIS A 318 -0.75 -2.69 -54.65
C HIS A 318 0.09 -3.88 -55.10
N ALA A 319 1.05 -4.32 -54.27
CA ALA A 319 1.93 -5.45 -54.53
C ALA A 319 2.48 -6.04 -53.21
N ILE A 320 2.93 -7.29 -53.27
CA ILE A 320 3.54 -8.03 -52.17
C ILE A 320 4.99 -8.34 -52.54
N ILE A 321 5.91 -8.07 -51.62
CA ILE A 321 7.32 -8.37 -51.73
C ILE A 321 7.62 -9.46 -50.70
N LEU A 322 7.87 -10.66 -51.18
CA LEU A 322 8.20 -11.81 -50.35
C LEU A 322 9.72 -11.91 -50.15
N ILE A 323 10.13 -12.15 -48.91
CA ILE A 323 11.51 -12.43 -48.52
C ILE A 323 11.54 -13.59 -47.50
N GLY A 324 12.73 -13.98 -47.06
CA GLY A 324 12.90 -15.11 -46.14
C GLY A 324 12.93 -16.46 -46.87
N GLY A 325 13.55 -17.46 -46.26
CA GLY A 325 13.70 -18.78 -46.91
C GLY A 325 12.37 -19.49 -47.18
N GLY A 326 11.36 -19.24 -46.34
CA GLY A 326 10.00 -19.77 -46.46
C GLY A 326 9.22 -19.15 -47.62
N SER A 327 9.64 -18.02 -48.20
CA SER A 327 8.99 -17.45 -49.39
C SER A 327 9.12 -18.34 -50.63
N LEU A 328 10.09 -19.27 -50.60
CA LEU A 328 10.31 -20.26 -51.65
C LEU A 328 9.41 -21.49 -51.49
N THR A 329 8.51 -21.50 -50.50
CA THR A 329 7.51 -22.56 -50.36
C THR A 329 6.68 -22.66 -51.65
N PRO A 330 6.60 -23.84 -52.29
CA PRO A 330 5.82 -24.02 -53.50
C PRO A 330 4.37 -23.56 -53.31
N LEU A 331 3.75 -23.01 -54.37
CA LEU A 331 2.38 -22.49 -54.41
C LEU A 331 2.11 -21.21 -53.61
N LEU A 332 2.97 -20.81 -52.66
CA LEU A 332 2.68 -19.69 -51.76
C LEU A 332 2.44 -18.36 -52.50
N SER A 333 3.31 -18.02 -53.45
CA SER A 333 3.18 -16.76 -54.21
C SER A 333 1.92 -16.72 -55.08
N GLU A 334 1.49 -17.87 -55.61
CA GLU A 334 0.28 -17.99 -56.43
C GLU A 334 -0.97 -17.86 -55.56
N LEU A 335 -1.00 -18.59 -54.46
CA LEU A 335 -2.12 -18.59 -53.51
C LEU A 335 -2.29 -17.23 -52.85
N LEU A 336 -1.22 -16.52 -52.48
CA LEU A 336 -1.32 -15.15 -51.96
C LEU A 336 -1.96 -14.18 -52.98
N ALA A 337 -1.61 -14.31 -54.26
CA ALA A 337 -2.20 -13.49 -55.31
C ALA A 337 -3.69 -13.78 -55.48
N GLU A 338 -4.06 -15.07 -55.47
CA GLU A 338 -5.45 -15.54 -55.55
C GLU A 338 -6.28 -15.08 -54.35
N THR A 339 -5.80 -15.31 -53.12
CA THR A 339 -6.50 -14.95 -51.88
C THR A 339 -6.73 -13.44 -51.75
N LEU A 340 -5.77 -12.60 -52.16
CA LEU A 340 -5.91 -11.14 -52.10
C LEU A 340 -6.55 -10.53 -53.36
N GLY A 341 -6.84 -11.33 -54.38
CA GLY A 341 -7.42 -10.86 -55.64
C GLY A 341 -6.52 -9.90 -56.41
N ILE A 342 -5.19 -10.05 -56.31
CA ILE A 342 -4.21 -9.25 -57.06
C ILE A 342 -3.57 -10.06 -58.18
N PRO A 343 -3.12 -9.42 -59.28
CA PRO A 343 -2.43 -10.14 -60.34
C PRO A 343 -1.15 -10.82 -59.84
N GLN A 344 -0.88 -12.06 -60.28
CA GLN A 344 0.28 -12.86 -59.84
C GLN A 344 1.62 -12.12 -60.03
N ASN A 345 1.76 -11.32 -61.08
CA ASN A 345 2.97 -10.52 -61.33
C ASN A 345 3.18 -9.37 -60.32
N ARG A 346 2.24 -9.14 -59.40
CA ARG A 346 2.37 -8.20 -58.28
C ARG A 346 2.75 -8.88 -56.97
N VAL A 347 2.98 -10.19 -56.96
CA VAL A 347 3.62 -10.91 -55.85
C VAL A 347 5.02 -11.30 -56.31
N GLY A 348 6.04 -10.67 -55.74
CA GLY A 348 7.43 -10.84 -56.17
C GLY A 348 8.33 -11.27 -55.04
N ILE A 349 9.27 -12.19 -55.31
CA ILE A 349 10.31 -12.58 -54.34
C ILE A 349 11.52 -11.66 -54.53
N GLN A 350 12.00 -11.05 -53.45
CA GLN A 350 13.21 -10.23 -53.47
C GLN A 350 14.43 -11.06 -53.06
N VAL A 351 15.54 -10.85 -53.78
CA VAL A 351 16.81 -11.55 -53.57
C VAL A 351 17.95 -10.54 -53.62
N ARG A 352 19.12 -10.91 -53.07
CA ARG A 352 20.30 -10.04 -53.01
C ARG A 352 20.65 -9.37 -54.34
N ASP A 353 20.60 -10.12 -55.45
CA ASP A 353 20.99 -9.61 -56.78
C ASP A 353 20.04 -8.52 -57.32
N ARG A 354 18.87 -8.33 -56.71
CA ARG A 354 17.90 -7.26 -57.05
C ARG A 354 18.03 -6.03 -56.14
N LEU A 355 18.89 -6.08 -55.12
CA LEU A 355 19.14 -4.94 -54.25
C LEU A 355 20.12 -3.97 -54.92
N ALA A 356 19.78 -2.69 -54.88
CA ALA A 356 20.67 -1.64 -55.36
C ALA A 356 21.74 -1.32 -54.30
N GLY A 357 22.97 -1.04 -54.75
CA GLY A 357 24.04 -0.55 -53.88
C GLY A 357 24.62 -1.59 -52.91
N ILE A 358 24.43 -2.90 -53.16
CA ILE A 358 25.06 -3.97 -52.37
C ILE A 358 26.14 -4.67 -53.21
N SER A 359 27.35 -4.77 -52.64
CA SER A 359 28.52 -5.40 -53.27
C SER A 359 29.22 -6.39 -52.32
N GLY A 360 30.42 -6.88 -52.69
CA GLY A 360 31.21 -7.80 -51.86
C GLY A 360 30.84 -9.29 -52.00
N GLU A 361 31.11 -10.06 -50.94
CA GLU A 361 31.00 -11.53 -50.91
C GLU A 361 29.64 -12.02 -51.44
N LYS A 362 29.66 -12.98 -52.37
CA LYS A 362 28.46 -13.48 -53.09
C LYS A 362 28.02 -14.89 -52.72
N THR A 363 28.53 -15.42 -51.61
CA THR A 363 28.30 -16.79 -51.16
C THR A 363 26.83 -17.03 -50.80
N LEU A 364 26.15 -15.96 -50.34
CA LEU A 364 24.75 -15.94 -49.99
C LEU A 364 23.93 -15.26 -51.09
N LYS A 365 22.86 -15.91 -51.60
CA LYS A 365 22.08 -15.45 -52.76
C LYS A 365 20.56 -15.47 -52.61
N GLY A 366 20.03 -16.28 -51.68
CA GLY A 366 18.59 -16.48 -51.55
C GLY A 366 17.84 -15.34 -50.86
N PRO A 367 16.50 -15.38 -50.82
CA PRO A 367 15.66 -14.40 -50.13
C PRO A 367 15.90 -14.34 -48.61
N GLU A 368 16.46 -15.40 -48.01
CA GLU A 368 16.88 -15.45 -46.60
C GLU A 368 18.03 -14.47 -46.27
N THR A 369 18.65 -13.86 -47.28
CA THR A 369 19.79 -12.95 -47.09
C THR A 369 19.38 -11.49 -46.90
N ILE A 370 18.12 -11.16 -47.20
CA ILE A 370 17.64 -9.79 -47.21
C ILE A 370 17.60 -9.20 -45.80
N THR A 371 17.13 -9.98 -44.83
CA THR A 371 16.98 -9.56 -43.43
C THR A 371 18.34 -9.22 -42.79
N PRO A 372 19.37 -10.08 -42.82
CA PRO A 372 20.69 -9.72 -42.27
C PRO A 372 21.37 -8.56 -43.00
N ILE A 373 21.16 -8.40 -44.32
CA ILE A 373 21.61 -7.20 -45.05
C ILE A 373 20.91 -5.95 -44.49
N GLY A 374 19.60 -6.04 -44.27
CA GLY A 374 18.80 -4.99 -43.66
C GLY A 374 19.27 -4.61 -42.26
N ILE A 375 19.66 -5.57 -41.43
CA ILE A 375 20.20 -5.33 -40.08
C ILE A 375 21.49 -4.52 -40.18
N GLY A 376 22.39 -4.91 -41.09
CA GLY A 376 23.64 -4.19 -41.35
C GLY A 376 23.42 -2.76 -41.83
N ILE A 377 22.50 -2.56 -42.78
CA ILE A 377 22.14 -1.22 -43.27
C ILE A 377 21.55 -0.37 -42.15
N ALA A 378 20.60 -0.90 -41.37
CA ALA A 378 19.96 -0.18 -40.27
C ALA A 378 20.99 0.28 -39.23
N ALA A 379 21.97 -0.58 -38.92
CA ALA A 379 23.05 -0.24 -38.01
C ALA A 379 24.02 0.80 -38.58
N LEU A 380 24.41 0.69 -39.87
CA LEU A 380 25.31 1.63 -40.55
C LEU A 380 24.68 3.01 -40.77
N GLU A 381 23.36 3.08 -40.92
CA GLU A 381 22.62 4.35 -41.06
C GLU A 381 22.20 4.96 -39.71
N GLY A 382 22.38 4.23 -38.61
CA GLY A 382 21.93 4.67 -37.27
C GLY A 382 20.41 4.68 -37.11
N ASN A 383 19.68 3.89 -37.91
CA ASN A 383 18.22 3.78 -37.87
C ASN A 383 17.73 2.76 -36.81
N GLY A 384 18.62 1.95 -36.24
CA GLY A 384 18.30 1.06 -35.12
C GLY A 384 18.31 1.81 -33.78
N LEU A 385 17.60 1.28 -32.78
CA LEU A 385 17.75 1.81 -31.44
C LEU A 385 19.15 1.49 -30.93
N GLN A 386 19.91 2.53 -30.61
CA GLN A 386 21.23 2.32 -30.03
C GLN A 386 21.08 1.68 -28.66
N TYR A 387 21.92 0.69 -28.44
CA TYR A 387 21.92 -0.11 -27.24
C TYR A 387 23.27 0.09 -26.56
N TYR A 388 23.24 0.43 -25.28
CA TYR A 388 24.44 0.44 -24.46
C TYR A 388 24.17 -0.23 -23.12
N THR A 389 25.22 -0.74 -22.50
CA THR A 389 25.14 -1.37 -21.19
C THR A 389 25.72 -0.44 -20.13
N VAL A 390 25.10 -0.45 -18.95
CA VAL A 390 25.65 0.11 -17.72
C VAL A 390 25.82 -1.00 -16.70
N SER A 391 26.73 -0.88 -15.74
CA SER A 391 26.86 -1.86 -14.66
C SER A 391 26.14 -1.36 -13.42
N VAL A 392 25.29 -2.19 -12.80
CA VAL A 392 24.69 -1.92 -11.49
C VAL A 392 25.14 -3.00 -10.52
N ASN A 393 25.95 -2.64 -9.51
CA ASN A 393 26.50 -3.59 -8.54
C ASN A 393 27.16 -4.82 -9.20
N GLY A 394 27.86 -4.62 -10.32
CA GLY A 394 28.51 -5.69 -11.10
C GLY A 394 27.60 -6.44 -12.08
N THR A 395 26.30 -6.17 -12.09
CA THR A 395 25.35 -6.75 -13.06
C THR A 395 25.27 -5.86 -14.31
N SER A 396 25.41 -6.45 -15.50
CA SER A 396 25.26 -5.72 -16.76
C SER A 396 23.78 -5.43 -17.04
N VAL A 397 23.42 -4.17 -17.15
CA VAL A 397 22.06 -3.68 -17.37
C VAL A 397 21.93 -3.10 -18.78
N PRO A 398 21.07 -3.70 -19.62
CA PRO A 398 20.67 -3.15 -20.92
C PRO A 398 20.06 -1.75 -20.79
N ILE A 399 20.50 -0.80 -21.61
CA ILE A 399 19.86 0.50 -21.75
C ILE A 399 19.54 0.76 -23.22
N PHE A 400 18.27 1.05 -23.49
CA PHE A 400 17.79 1.46 -24.81
C PHE A 400 17.89 2.97 -24.94
N ALA A 401 18.70 3.46 -25.88
CA ALA A 401 19.00 4.88 -26.09
C ALA A 401 17.84 5.68 -26.72
N LEU A 402 16.58 5.34 -26.43
CA LEU A 402 15.44 6.23 -26.69
C LEU A 402 15.35 7.36 -25.66
N GLN A 403 15.96 7.14 -24.49
CA GLN A 403 16.02 8.08 -23.38
C GLN A 403 17.49 8.38 -23.06
N LEU A 404 17.77 9.59 -22.58
CA LEU A 404 18.90 9.80 -21.67
C LEU A 404 18.56 8.99 -20.42
N ALA A 405 18.97 7.73 -20.39
CA ALA A 405 18.61 6.86 -19.29
C ALA A 405 19.17 7.43 -18.00
N THR A 406 18.31 7.56 -17.01
CA THR A 406 18.70 8.06 -15.70
C THR A 406 19.19 6.93 -14.81
N VAL A 407 19.92 7.27 -13.75
CA VAL A 407 20.32 6.28 -12.75
C VAL A 407 19.11 5.51 -12.20
N ALA A 408 17.96 6.17 -11.99
CA ALA A 408 16.73 5.53 -11.54
C ALA A 408 16.24 4.44 -12.50
N GLU A 409 16.26 4.71 -13.80
CA GLU A 409 15.83 3.77 -14.84
C GLU A 409 16.76 2.56 -14.91
N ALA A 410 18.08 2.77 -14.77
CA ALA A 410 19.05 1.68 -14.69
C ALA A 410 18.86 0.81 -13.43
N LEU A 411 18.62 1.41 -12.27
CA LEU A 411 18.32 0.67 -11.03
C LEU A 411 17.04 -0.15 -11.16
N LEU A 412 15.98 0.44 -11.73
CA LEU A 412 14.72 -0.26 -12.01
C LEU A 412 14.92 -1.44 -12.99
N ALA A 413 15.67 -1.22 -14.07
CA ALA A 413 16.00 -2.26 -15.04
C ALA A 413 16.81 -3.40 -14.40
N ALA A 414 17.68 -3.09 -13.43
CA ALA A 414 18.38 -4.06 -12.59
C ALA A 414 17.48 -4.79 -11.57
N GLY A 415 16.19 -4.46 -11.48
CA GLY A 415 15.25 -5.06 -10.54
C GLY A 415 15.26 -4.44 -9.14
N ILE A 416 15.95 -3.32 -8.94
CA ILE A 416 15.97 -2.59 -7.67
C ILE A 416 14.69 -1.77 -7.56
N GLN A 417 13.93 -2.01 -6.49
CA GLN A 417 12.61 -1.41 -6.33
C GLN A 417 12.69 -0.02 -5.67
N PRO A 418 11.84 0.95 -6.07
CA PRO A 418 11.86 2.31 -5.53
C PRO A 418 11.76 2.41 -4.00
N ARG A 419 11.07 1.44 -3.39
CA ARG A 419 10.94 1.34 -1.94
C ARG A 419 12.27 1.18 -1.18
N SER A 420 13.36 0.85 -1.88
CA SER A 420 14.70 0.70 -1.31
C SER A 420 15.52 2.01 -1.33
N PHE A 421 15.02 3.06 -2.00
CA PHE A 421 15.74 4.34 -2.14
C PHE A 421 15.72 5.18 -0.86
N LEU A 422 14.74 4.94 0.02
CA LEU A 422 14.57 5.65 1.28
C LEU A 422 14.27 4.62 2.38
N GLY A 423 15.06 4.66 3.45
CA GLY A 423 14.69 3.98 4.68
C GLY A 423 13.37 4.54 5.24
N LYS A 424 12.50 3.66 5.74
CA LYS A 424 11.26 4.10 6.38
C LYS A 424 11.59 4.82 7.69
N PRO A 425 10.85 5.88 8.08
CA PRO A 425 10.91 6.40 9.45
C PRO A 425 10.56 5.29 10.45
N GLY A 426 11.23 5.28 11.59
CA GLY A 426 10.83 4.42 12.70
C GLY A 426 9.44 4.81 13.21
N ALA A 427 8.67 3.83 13.69
CA ALA A 427 7.34 4.06 14.23
C ALA A 427 7.40 5.07 15.39
N ALA A 428 6.45 6.02 15.38
CA ALA A 428 6.23 6.89 16.52
C ALA A 428 5.49 6.10 17.61
N LEU A 429 5.81 6.42 18.86
CA LEU A 429 5.13 5.89 20.03
C LEU A 429 4.17 6.96 20.55
N THR A 430 2.91 6.60 20.69
CA THR A 430 1.85 7.47 21.19
C THR A 430 1.26 6.90 22.47
N PHE A 431 1.04 7.73 23.48
CA PHE A 431 0.43 7.31 24.73
C PHE A 431 -0.34 8.46 25.36
N GLU A 432 -1.33 8.16 26.18
CA GLU A 432 -2.14 9.13 26.90
C GLU A 432 -1.56 9.29 28.32
N LEU A 433 -1.22 10.50 28.73
CA LEU A 433 -0.74 10.80 30.09
C LEU A 433 -1.74 11.75 30.77
N ASN A 434 -2.40 11.29 31.84
CA ASN A 434 -3.40 12.07 32.59
C ASN A 434 -4.49 12.71 31.69
N GLY A 435 -4.88 12.04 30.61
CA GLY A 435 -5.88 12.52 29.66
C GLY A 435 -5.31 13.28 28.45
N GLU A 436 -4.00 13.55 28.41
CA GLU A 436 -3.36 14.28 27.31
C GLU A 436 -2.52 13.34 26.42
N MET A 437 -2.71 13.43 25.11
CA MET A 437 -1.95 12.62 24.15
C MET A 437 -0.51 13.11 24.01
N GLN A 438 0.44 12.22 24.27
CA GLN A 438 1.87 12.40 24.09
C GLN A 438 2.37 11.62 22.86
N VAL A 439 3.34 12.18 22.14
CA VAL A 439 3.90 11.57 20.92
C VAL A 439 5.42 11.63 20.94
N ILE A 440 6.06 10.47 20.96
CA ILE A 440 7.51 10.31 20.84
C ILE A 440 7.83 9.83 19.43
N ARG A 441 8.62 10.60 18.70
CA ARG A 441 8.96 10.30 17.30
C ARG A 441 10.08 9.28 17.24
N GLY A 442 9.94 8.28 16.37
CA GLY A 442 11.05 7.41 15.97
C GLY A 442 12.13 8.18 15.21
N THR A 443 13.27 7.53 14.98
CA THR A 443 14.36 8.14 14.20
C THR A 443 14.02 8.12 12.71
N LEU A 444 14.57 9.08 11.95
CA LEU A 444 14.42 9.12 10.50
C LEU A 444 15.26 8.01 9.85
N GLY A 445 14.75 7.39 8.80
CA GLY A 445 15.55 6.52 7.94
C GLY A 445 16.56 7.32 7.12
N SER A 446 17.63 6.66 6.68
CA SER A 446 18.64 7.25 5.80
C SER A 446 18.28 7.05 4.32
N PRO A 447 18.65 7.99 3.43
CA PRO A 447 18.53 7.78 2.00
C PRO A 447 19.54 6.74 1.51
N ALA A 448 19.22 6.07 0.41
CA ALA A 448 20.16 5.21 -0.28
C ALA A 448 21.40 5.98 -0.74
N GLN A 449 22.55 5.31 -0.72
CA GLN A 449 23.79 5.85 -1.26
C GLN A 449 23.95 5.43 -2.71
N LEU A 450 24.31 6.38 -3.55
CA LEU A 450 24.39 6.20 -4.99
C LEU A 450 25.69 6.79 -5.52
N PHE A 451 26.46 5.98 -6.24
CA PHE A 451 27.68 6.41 -6.91
C PHE A 451 27.63 6.02 -8.39
N VAL A 452 28.06 6.93 -9.27
CA VAL A 452 28.30 6.66 -10.69
C VAL A 452 29.78 6.89 -10.96
N ASN A 453 30.48 5.88 -11.48
CA ASN A 453 31.92 5.89 -11.72
C ASN A 453 32.73 6.36 -10.49
N GLY A 454 32.32 5.90 -9.30
CA GLY A 454 32.94 6.25 -8.01
C GLY A 454 32.60 7.64 -7.45
N LYS A 455 31.76 8.44 -8.13
CA LYS A 455 31.34 9.77 -7.66
C LYS A 455 29.90 9.77 -7.13
N PRO A 456 29.60 10.47 -6.01
CA PRO A 456 28.23 10.61 -5.54
C PRO A 456 27.30 11.14 -6.64
N SER A 457 26.14 10.50 -6.78
CA SER A 457 25.21 10.74 -7.89
C SER A 457 23.77 10.86 -7.38
N LYS A 458 22.85 11.24 -8.28
CA LYS A 458 21.41 11.35 -8.03
C LYS A 458 20.64 10.45 -8.98
N LEU A 459 19.42 10.10 -8.59
CA LEU A 459 18.52 9.23 -9.36
C LEU A 459 18.21 9.77 -10.77
N ASP A 460 18.16 11.09 -10.94
CA ASP A 460 17.86 11.77 -12.20
C ASP A 460 19.10 12.04 -13.08
N GLN A 461 20.30 11.64 -12.62
CA GLN A 461 21.51 11.85 -13.41
C GLN A 461 21.43 11.03 -14.72
N PRO A 462 21.67 11.65 -15.89
CA PRO A 462 21.76 10.92 -17.14
C PRO A 462 23.03 10.05 -17.17
N LEU A 463 22.90 8.87 -17.78
CA LEU A 463 23.94 7.88 -17.91
C LEU A 463 24.57 7.90 -19.30
N ASN A 464 25.84 7.50 -19.35
CA ASN A 464 26.55 7.18 -20.58
C ASN A 464 26.79 5.68 -20.69
N ALA A 465 27.11 5.23 -21.91
CA ALA A 465 27.54 3.87 -22.15
C ALA A 465 28.70 3.49 -21.23
N ARG A 466 28.60 2.32 -20.59
CA ARG A 466 29.58 1.73 -19.66
C ARG A 466 29.73 2.41 -18.30
N ASP A 467 28.81 3.29 -17.92
CA ASP A 467 28.80 3.82 -16.57
C ASP A 467 28.64 2.70 -15.52
N GLU A 468 29.40 2.78 -14.43
CA GLU A 468 29.33 1.88 -13.29
C GLU A 468 28.53 2.53 -12.16
N ILE A 469 27.48 1.87 -11.70
CA ILE A 469 26.55 2.33 -10.68
C ILE A 469 26.70 1.44 -9.45
N ILE A 470 27.04 2.05 -8.32
CA ILE A 470 27.05 1.40 -7.01
C ILE A 470 25.86 1.94 -6.23
N PHE A 471 24.94 1.05 -5.87
CA PHE A 471 23.74 1.38 -5.11
C PHE A 471 23.73 0.61 -3.78
N THR A 472 23.64 1.37 -2.69
CA THR A 472 23.44 0.84 -1.33
C THR A 472 22.06 1.30 -0.83
N PRO A 473 21.15 0.37 -0.48
CA PRO A 473 19.81 0.71 0.00
C PRO A 473 19.80 1.66 1.22
N GLY A 474 18.73 2.45 1.35
CA GLY A 474 18.52 3.28 2.54
C GLY A 474 18.21 2.41 3.78
N GLU A 475 18.68 2.83 4.95
CA GLU A 475 18.45 2.11 6.20
C GLU A 475 17.23 2.68 6.92
N SER A 476 16.31 1.82 7.36
CA SER A 476 15.14 2.25 8.14
C SER A 476 15.56 2.87 9.48
N GLY A 477 14.83 3.89 9.89
CA GLY A 477 14.93 4.45 11.22
C GLY A 477 14.52 3.43 12.28
N LYS A 478 15.09 3.57 13.47
CA LYS A 478 14.69 2.84 14.67
C LYS A 478 13.42 3.44 15.26
N ASP A 479 12.51 2.56 15.68
CA ASP A 479 11.26 2.91 16.37
C ASP A 479 11.55 3.67 17.67
N ALA A 480 10.58 4.50 18.07
CA ALA A 480 10.65 5.21 19.34
C ALA A 480 10.67 4.22 20.52
N GLN A 481 11.64 4.38 21.41
CA GLN A 481 11.74 3.64 22.67
C GLN A 481 12.02 4.63 23.80
N ILE A 482 11.21 4.58 24.86
CA ILE A 482 11.31 5.49 26.00
C ILE A 482 10.79 4.80 27.27
N CYS A 483 11.31 5.19 28.43
CA CYS A 483 10.83 4.73 29.74
C CYS A 483 10.05 5.85 30.46
N PHE A 484 9.25 5.49 31.45
CA PHE A 484 8.46 6.46 32.22
C PHE A 484 9.31 7.55 32.89
N LYS A 485 10.49 7.21 33.42
CA LYS A 485 11.43 8.17 34.02
C LYS A 485 11.90 9.28 33.06
N ASP A 486 11.84 9.04 31.75
CA ASP A 486 12.34 9.98 30.75
C ASP A 486 11.28 11.04 30.38
N VAL A 487 10.01 10.81 30.76
CA VAL A 487 8.86 11.69 30.43
C VAL A 487 8.11 12.21 31.66
N LEU A 488 8.21 11.54 32.82
CA LEU A 488 7.54 11.94 34.04
C LEU A 488 8.45 12.79 34.93
N PRO A 489 7.91 13.82 35.61
CA PRO A 489 8.69 14.62 36.54
C PRO A 489 9.08 13.80 37.78
N LEU A 490 10.36 13.91 38.15
CA LEU A 490 10.93 13.29 39.35
C LEU A 490 10.50 14.07 40.59
N TYR A 491 9.77 13.42 41.50
CA TYR A 491 9.48 13.96 42.83
C TYR A 491 10.23 13.15 43.88
N ASP A 492 10.81 13.84 44.85
CA ASP A 492 11.44 13.21 45.99
C ASP A 492 10.41 12.46 46.84
N THR A 493 10.82 11.32 47.40
CA THR A 493 9.99 10.58 48.35
C THR A 493 9.78 11.42 49.61
N LYS A 494 8.51 11.62 50.01
CA LYS A 494 8.15 12.25 51.27
C LYS A 494 7.77 11.20 52.30
N TRP A 495 8.02 11.47 53.57
CA TRP A 495 7.54 10.71 54.71
C TRP A 495 6.36 11.43 55.35
N ILE A 496 5.27 10.73 55.59
CA ILE A 496 4.07 11.28 56.24
C ILE A 496 3.68 10.43 57.45
N LEU A 497 2.91 11.00 58.36
CA LEU A 497 2.30 10.29 59.48
C LEU A 497 0.80 10.12 59.21
N TRP A 498 0.37 8.95 58.75
CA TRP A 498 -1.05 8.64 58.51
C TRP A 498 -1.65 7.93 59.72
N ASN A 499 -2.61 8.56 60.41
CA ASN A 499 -3.23 8.04 61.63
C ASN A 499 -2.22 7.55 62.69
N GLY A 500 -1.09 8.26 62.82
CA GLY A 500 -0.01 7.95 63.76
C GLY A 500 1.06 6.98 63.25
N GLN A 501 0.89 6.37 62.07
CA GLN A 501 1.89 5.49 61.46
C GLN A 501 2.73 6.22 60.41
N SER A 502 4.05 6.11 60.49
CA SER A 502 4.97 6.69 59.50
C SER A 502 5.02 5.85 58.24
N GLU A 503 4.80 6.49 57.08
CA GLU A 503 4.76 5.85 55.78
C GLU A 503 5.40 6.72 54.69
N LYS A 504 5.88 6.07 53.62
CA LYS A 504 6.42 6.76 52.44
C LYS A 504 5.29 7.16 51.52
N TYR A 505 5.25 8.44 51.16
CA TYR A 505 4.40 8.98 50.10
C TYR A 505 5.25 9.16 48.85
N VAL A 506 5.09 8.22 47.91
CA VAL A 506 5.81 8.17 46.63
C VAL A 506 4.87 8.43 45.47
N PRO A 507 5.35 9.00 44.36
CA PRO A 507 4.58 9.03 43.12
C PRO A 507 4.24 7.62 42.66
N GLN A 508 3.07 7.47 42.03
CA GLN A 508 2.62 6.19 41.51
C GLN A 508 2.22 6.34 40.04
N ILE A 509 2.67 5.38 39.23
CA ILE A 509 2.41 5.33 37.79
C ILE A 509 1.48 4.15 37.56
N PHE A 510 0.34 4.40 36.93
CA PHE A 510 -0.62 3.36 36.55
C PHE A 510 -0.74 3.29 35.05
N VAL A 511 -0.69 2.08 34.50
CA VAL A 511 -1.05 1.78 33.11
C VAL A 511 -2.27 0.88 33.16
N GLU A 512 -3.40 1.33 32.61
CA GLU A 512 -4.66 0.54 32.62
C GLU A 512 -5.00 -0.01 34.02
N ASP A 513 -4.91 0.85 35.04
CA ASP A 513 -5.13 0.54 36.46
C ASP A 513 -4.11 -0.41 37.13
N GLN A 514 -3.02 -0.78 36.44
CA GLN A 514 -1.91 -1.55 37.01
C GLN A 514 -0.72 -0.66 37.40
N LEU A 515 -0.18 -0.87 38.60
CA LEU A 515 0.99 -0.14 39.09
C LEU A 515 2.26 -0.61 38.36
N VAL A 516 3.01 0.32 37.76
CA VAL A 516 4.25 0.05 37.01
C VAL A 516 5.44 0.82 37.60
N CYS A 517 6.67 0.42 37.21
CA CYS A 517 7.91 1.06 37.63
C CYS A 517 8.31 2.19 36.67
N GLU A 518 9.00 3.21 37.19
CA GLU A 518 9.53 4.31 36.38
C GLU A 518 10.57 3.88 35.33
N THR A 519 11.21 2.71 35.53
CA THR A 519 12.17 2.15 34.57
C THR A 519 11.53 1.31 33.48
N ASP A 520 10.24 1.02 33.58
CA ASP A 520 9.54 0.22 32.57
C ASP A 520 9.41 1.01 31.26
N GLY A 521 9.48 0.28 30.14
CA GLY A 521 9.30 0.85 28.81
C GLY A 521 7.83 1.22 28.58
N ILE A 522 7.60 2.39 28.00
CA ILE A 522 6.28 2.78 27.53
C ILE A 522 6.01 2.04 26.21
N LEU A 523 4.81 1.51 26.02
CA LEU A 523 4.38 0.97 24.72
C LEU A 523 3.33 1.88 24.07
N ASP A 524 3.17 1.73 22.76
CA ASP A 524 2.19 2.48 21.99
C ASP A 524 0.75 2.16 22.46
N GLY A 525 -0.08 3.18 22.55
CA GLY A 525 -1.47 3.12 23.01
C GLY A 525 -1.66 3.11 24.53
N TYR A 526 -0.57 3.15 25.34
CA TYR A 526 -0.69 3.14 26.79
C TYR A 526 -1.52 4.30 27.32
N LYS A 527 -2.39 4.00 28.29
CA LYS A 527 -3.11 5.00 29.09
C LYS A 527 -2.49 5.07 30.47
N VAL A 528 -1.75 6.14 30.68
CA VAL A 528 -0.90 6.36 31.85
C VAL A 528 -1.59 7.37 32.77
N ALA A 529 -1.92 6.93 33.99
CA ALA A 529 -2.32 7.81 35.07
C ALA A 529 -1.14 7.99 36.03
N TYR A 530 -0.66 9.22 36.15
CA TYR A 530 0.44 9.57 37.04
C TYR A 530 -0.08 10.37 38.22
N LEU A 531 0.00 9.77 39.40
CA LEU A 531 -0.33 10.41 40.67
C LEU A 531 0.96 10.91 41.32
N ASN A 532 1.18 12.23 41.31
CA ASN A 532 2.29 12.83 42.05
C ASN A 532 2.04 12.72 43.57
N ASN A 533 3.10 12.96 44.36
CA ASN A 533 3.06 12.89 45.82
C ASN A 533 3.03 14.27 46.50
N ASP A 534 2.27 15.21 45.93
CA ASP A 534 2.29 16.61 46.36
C ASP A 534 1.08 17.08 47.14
N ASP A 535 -0.07 16.45 46.98
CA ASP A 535 -1.32 16.92 47.58
C ASP A 535 -2.04 15.82 48.35
N LEU A 536 -3.03 16.26 49.12
CA LEU A 536 -3.86 15.39 49.93
C LEU A 536 -4.81 14.54 49.07
N ASP A 537 -5.28 15.03 47.93
CA ASP A 537 -6.21 14.35 47.03
C ASP A 537 -5.59 13.10 46.43
N ASN A 538 -4.36 13.19 45.94
CA ASN A 538 -3.63 12.05 45.42
C ASN A 538 -3.27 11.09 46.55
N LEU A 539 -2.92 11.57 47.75
CA LEU A 539 -2.72 10.71 48.91
C LEU A 539 -4.01 9.92 49.26
N LEU A 540 -5.16 10.61 49.26
CA LEU A 540 -6.47 10.01 49.51
C LEU A 540 -6.84 8.96 48.46
N LYS A 541 -6.56 9.22 47.19
CA LYS A 541 -6.72 8.24 46.09
C LYS A 541 -5.81 7.03 46.30
N GLN A 542 -4.53 7.23 46.62
CA GLN A 542 -3.59 6.14 46.92
C GLN A 542 -4.05 5.28 48.10
N LYS A 543 -4.59 5.93 49.15
CA LYS A 543 -5.16 5.27 50.33
C LYS A 543 -6.57 4.70 50.12
N LYS A 544 -7.18 4.94 48.94
CA LYS A 544 -8.58 4.61 48.62
C LYS A 544 -9.58 5.14 49.66
N TYR A 545 -9.26 6.27 50.29
CA TYR A 545 -10.08 6.87 51.34
C TYR A 545 -11.03 7.92 50.74
N ASN A 546 -12.32 7.59 50.72
CA ASN A 546 -13.35 8.47 50.16
C ASN A 546 -13.95 9.38 51.23
N LEU A 547 -13.71 10.68 51.13
CA LEU A 547 -14.26 11.71 52.03
C LEU A 547 -15.78 11.85 51.91
N ASN A 548 -16.37 11.53 50.76
CA ASN A 548 -17.81 11.63 50.52
C ASN A 548 -18.59 10.41 51.02
N GLN A 549 -17.90 9.36 51.47
CA GLN A 549 -18.54 8.20 52.05
C GLN A 549 -19.01 8.55 53.47
N LYS A 550 -20.31 8.43 53.71
CA LYS A 550 -20.91 8.67 55.03
C LYS A 550 -20.99 7.39 55.84
N GLU A 551 -20.89 7.50 57.15
CA GLU A 551 -21.11 6.40 58.10
C GLU A 551 -22.42 6.60 58.86
N THR A 552 -23.12 5.53 59.22
CA THR A 552 -24.44 5.63 59.89
C THR A 552 -24.30 5.37 61.38
N LEU A 553 -24.98 6.21 62.18
CA LEU A 553 -25.08 6.13 63.63
C LEU A 553 -26.56 5.94 64.02
N GLU A 554 -26.88 4.89 64.77
CA GLU A 554 -28.23 4.59 65.24
C GLU A 554 -28.39 4.78 66.75
N ILE A 555 -29.45 5.45 67.21
CA ILE A 555 -29.76 5.62 68.64
C ILE A 555 -31.27 5.44 68.88
N LYS A 556 -31.69 5.24 70.14
CA LYS A 556 -33.12 5.27 70.50
C LYS A 556 -33.44 6.46 71.39
N VAL A 557 -34.55 7.14 71.13
CA VAL A 557 -35.07 8.23 71.98
C VAL A 557 -36.49 7.89 72.39
N ASN A 558 -36.74 7.80 73.70
CA ASN A 558 -38.04 7.38 74.26
C ASN A 558 -38.59 6.06 73.68
N GLY A 559 -37.69 5.16 73.24
CA GLY A 559 -38.02 3.87 72.63
C GLY A 559 -38.12 3.88 71.10
N GLU A 560 -38.06 5.05 70.44
CA GLU A 560 -38.09 5.18 68.98
C GLU A 560 -36.67 5.22 68.40
N LEU A 561 -36.40 4.43 67.35
CA LEU A 561 -35.10 4.37 66.67
C LEU A 561 -34.90 5.59 65.76
N ARG A 562 -33.74 6.26 65.86
CA ARG A 562 -33.31 7.37 65.01
C ARG A 562 -31.94 7.08 64.40
N ARG A 563 -31.76 7.44 63.12
CA ARG A 563 -30.53 7.22 62.34
C ARG A 563 -29.91 8.55 61.91
N PHE A 564 -28.59 8.66 61.99
CA PHE A 564 -27.82 9.83 61.61
C PHE A 564 -26.69 9.44 60.65
N GLU A 565 -26.40 10.28 59.67
CA GLU A 565 -25.23 10.10 58.79
C GLU A 565 -24.10 11.00 59.27
N LEU A 566 -22.91 10.43 59.47
CA LEU A 566 -21.69 11.10 59.90
C LEU A 566 -20.78 11.34 58.71
N ASP A 567 -20.33 12.59 58.56
CA ASP A 567 -19.37 12.98 57.54
C ASP A 567 -17.95 12.62 57.98
N ARG A 568 -17.15 12.12 57.03
CA ARG A 568 -15.71 11.92 57.23
C ARG A 568 -14.98 13.24 57.11
N GLN A 569 -14.04 13.48 58.02
CA GLN A 569 -13.20 14.66 58.05
C GLN A 569 -11.73 14.25 58.03
N ILE A 570 -10.89 15.10 57.45
CA ILE A 570 -9.45 14.92 57.42
C ILE A 570 -8.75 16.14 57.99
N TRP A 571 -7.71 15.88 58.76
CA TRP A 571 -6.93 16.88 59.46
C TRP A 571 -5.47 16.74 59.03
N VAL A 572 -4.85 17.85 58.66
CA VAL A 572 -3.42 17.93 58.36
C VAL A 572 -2.81 18.88 59.39
N ASN A 573 -1.86 18.39 60.19
CA ASN A 573 -1.19 19.15 61.25
C ASN A 573 -2.17 19.89 62.18
N ASN A 574 -3.18 19.18 62.68
CA ASN A 574 -4.23 19.71 63.56
C ASN A 574 -5.12 20.81 62.94
N SER A 575 -5.15 20.94 61.62
CA SER A 575 -6.11 21.79 60.91
C SER A 575 -6.97 20.95 59.98
N GLN A 576 -8.29 21.17 59.99
CA GLN A 576 -9.19 20.52 59.04
C GLN A 576 -8.79 20.91 57.62
N ALA A 577 -8.68 19.91 56.74
CA ALA A 577 -8.17 20.09 55.38
C ALA A 577 -9.19 19.61 54.35
N GLU A 578 -9.13 20.23 53.18
CA GLU A 578 -9.83 19.82 51.98
C GLU A 578 -8.85 19.14 51.02
N GLY A 579 -9.40 18.41 50.04
CA GLY A 579 -8.65 17.48 49.19
C GLY A 579 -7.44 18.08 48.45
N ASN A 580 -7.50 19.32 47.98
CA ASN A 580 -6.43 19.90 47.16
C ASN A 580 -5.24 20.47 47.96
N ARG A 581 -5.16 20.23 49.28
CA ARG A 581 -4.12 20.81 50.12
C ARG A 581 -2.74 20.21 49.78
N PRO A 582 -1.70 21.03 49.52
CA PRO A 582 -0.33 20.57 49.37
C PRO A 582 0.21 19.94 50.66
N LEU A 583 0.98 18.86 50.52
CA LEU A 583 1.62 18.11 51.61
C LEU A 583 3.14 18.26 51.56
N GLN A 584 3.73 18.45 52.75
CA GLN A 584 5.16 18.54 52.98
C GLN A 584 5.70 17.26 53.63
N ASP A 585 7.01 17.09 53.54
CA ASP A 585 7.72 16.03 54.26
C ASP A 585 7.53 16.20 55.78
N GLY A 586 7.12 15.12 56.45
CA GLY A 586 6.83 15.07 57.88
C GLY A 586 5.39 15.42 58.28
N ASP A 587 4.50 15.75 57.33
CA ASP A 587 3.11 16.12 57.65
C ASP A 587 2.35 15.00 58.37
N LYS A 588 1.53 15.39 59.35
CA LYS A 588 0.65 14.50 60.10
C LYS A 588 -0.77 14.59 59.57
N ILE A 589 -1.29 13.47 59.07
CA ILE A 589 -2.62 13.35 58.49
C ILE A 589 -3.47 12.42 59.35
N GLU A 590 -4.60 12.91 59.82
CA GLU A 590 -5.54 12.18 60.67
C GLU A 590 -6.95 12.18 60.06
N THR A 591 -7.55 11.00 59.97
CA THR A 591 -8.93 10.83 59.55
C THR A 591 -9.83 10.69 60.77
N ARG A 592 -10.91 11.48 60.82
CA ARG A 592 -11.89 11.50 61.93
C ARG A 592 -13.31 11.47 61.39
N LEU A 593 -14.26 10.97 62.18
CA LEU A 593 -15.69 11.13 61.88
C LEU A 593 -16.21 12.37 62.62
N ARG A 594 -17.17 13.08 62.01
CA ARG A 594 -17.88 14.14 62.70
C ARG A 594 -18.62 13.56 63.90
N GLU A 595 -18.37 14.13 65.08
CA GLU A 595 -19.03 13.75 66.32
C GLU A 595 -20.35 14.53 66.47
N LEU A 596 -21.44 13.83 66.80
CA LEU A 596 -22.72 14.43 67.17
C LEU A 596 -22.90 14.32 68.68
N THR A 597 -23.53 15.31 69.29
CA THR A 597 -23.79 15.35 70.75
C THR A 597 -25.27 15.22 71.06
N VAL A 598 -25.60 14.91 72.32
CA VAL A 598 -26.99 14.86 72.80
C VAL A 598 -27.71 16.20 72.56
N GLY A 599 -27.03 17.34 72.70
CA GLY A 599 -27.58 18.67 72.44
C GLY A 599 -27.99 18.90 70.98
N ASP A 600 -27.29 18.29 70.03
CA ASP A 600 -27.62 18.41 68.60
C ASP A 600 -28.99 17.81 68.26
N LEU A 601 -29.50 16.89 69.09
CA LEU A 601 -30.80 16.25 68.92
C LEU A 601 -31.99 17.17 69.26
N LYS A 602 -31.76 18.26 70.00
CA LYS A 602 -32.79 19.25 70.42
C LYS A 602 -34.07 18.60 70.98
N LEU A 603 -33.89 17.62 71.87
CA LEU A 603 -34.99 16.82 72.41
C LEU A 603 -35.89 17.65 73.33
N LYS A 604 -37.20 17.43 73.25
CA LYS A 604 -38.21 18.09 74.10
C LYS A 604 -39.06 17.03 74.83
N PRO A 605 -39.35 17.22 76.13
CA PRO A 605 -40.22 16.30 76.86
C PRO A 605 -41.69 16.55 76.51
N GLU A 606 -42.52 15.52 76.69
CA GLU A 606 -43.96 15.62 76.56
C GLU A 606 -44.59 16.08 77.88
N PRO A 607 -45.65 16.91 77.86
CA PRO A 607 -46.35 17.34 79.07
C PRO A 607 -47.09 16.18 79.73
N MET A 608 -47.20 16.20 81.06
CA MET A 608 -48.00 15.21 81.80
C MET A 608 -49.47 15.58 81.74
N ILE A 609 -50.34 14.62 81.43
CA ILE A 609 -51.78 14.86 81.29
C ILE A 609 -52.51 14.34 82.54
N PHE A 610 -53.39 15.15 83.11
CA PHE A 610 -54.28 14.80 84.23
C PHE A 610 -55.74 15.12 83.88
N HIS A 611 -56.70 14.55 84.60
CA HIS A 611 -58.12 14.86 84.42
C HIS A 611 -58.71 15.43 85.69
N ILE A 612 -59.16 16.69 85.72
CA ILE A 612 -59.70 17.31 86.94
C ILE A 612 -61.15 17.74 86.75
N ASN A 613 -62.04 17.30 87.65
CA ASN A 613 -63.49 17.57 87.59
C ASN A 613 -64.13 17.24 86.22
N GLY A 614 -63.50 16.37 85.42
CA GLY A 614 -63.96 15.96 84.09
C GLY A 614 -63.26 16.67 82.91
N GLU A 615 -62.44 17.70 83.13
CA GLU A 615 -61.65 18.38 82.10
C GLU A 615 -60.21 17.83 82.03
N VAL A 616 -59.60 17.82 80.83
CA VAL A 616 -58.19 17.45 80.63
C VAL A 616 -57.32 18.65 80.96
N VAL A 617 -56.31 18.44 81.81
CA VAL A 617 -55.35 19.45 82.24
C VAL A 617 -53.95 18.96 81.89
N GLU A 618 -53.25 19.73 81.06
CA GLU A 618 -51.83 19.53 80.81
C GLU A 618 -51.02 20.19 81.91
N TYR A 619 -50.25 19.38 82.63
CA TYR A 619 -49.31 19.87 83.63
C TYR A 619 -48.04 20.35 82.92
N PRO A 620 -47.66 21.63 83.08
CA PRO A 620 -46.56 22.22 82.34
C PRO A 620 -45.22 21.56 82.69
N ILE A 621 -44.36 21.47 81.67
CA ILE A 621 -42.98 20.99 81.80
C ILE A 621 -42.23 21.92 82.75
N GLN A 622 -41.61 21.33 83.79
CA GLN A 622 -40.86 22.07 84.80
C GLN A 622 -39.37 22.16 84.45
N GLU A 623 -38.80 21.05 83.97
CA GLU A 623 -37.37 20.93 83.66
C GLU A 623 -37.17 19.85 82.59
N ILE A 624 -36.21 20.02 81.69
CA ILE A 624 -35.86 19.00 80.69
C ILE A 624 -34.71 18.16 81.24
N ILE A 625 -34.97 16.89 81.52
CA ILE A 625 -33.96 15.94 81.98
C ILE A 625 -33.82 14.83 80.95
N ILE A 626 -32.65 14.78 80.30
CA ILE A 626 -32.29 13.69 79.38
C ILE A 626 -31.45 12.68 80.15
N THR A 627 -31.84 11.41 80.09
CA THR A 627 -31.13 10.31 80.75
C THR A 627 -30.71 9.25 79.74
N SER A 628 -29.55 8.65 79.93
CA SER A 628 -29.14 7.42 79.23
C SER A 628 -28.92 6.33 80.26
N GLN A 629 -29.51 5.15 80.04
CA GLN A 629 -29.48 4.03 81.00
C GLN A 629 -29.86 4.44 82.44
N GLY A 630 -30.75 5.42 82.59
CA GLY A 630 -31.23 5.91 83.89
C GLY A 630 -30.36 6.98 84.57
N GLN A 631 -29.23 7.39 83.99
CA GLN A 631 -28.37 8.48 84.50
C GLN A 631 -28.53 9.76 83.68
N PRO A 632 -28.56 10.96 84.29
CA PRO A 632 -28.58 12.22 83.56
C PRO A 632 -27.36 12.38 82.64
N VAL A 633 -27.59 12.77 81.39
CA VAL A 633 -26.53 13.06 80.42
C VAL A 633 -26.52 14.54 80.05
N SER A 634 -25.33 15.11 79.87
CA SER A 634 -25.17 16.51 79.47
C SER A 634 -25.44 16.70 77.99
N GLU A 635 -25.78 17.93 77.57
CA GLU A 635 -25.93 18.26 76.15
C GLU A 635 -24.63 18.10 75.36
N SER A 636 -23.47 18.22 76.01
CA SER A 636 -22.15 18.00 75.39
C SER A 636 -21.73 16.53 75.29
N GLU A 637 -22.52 15.59 75.79
CA GLU A 637 -22.18 14.16 75.72
C GLU A 637 -22.23 13.68 74.26
N PRO A 638 -21.19 13.03 73.75
CA PRO A 638 -21.17 12.52 72.39
C PRO A 638 -22.08 11.30 72.22
N LEU A 639 -22.81 11.27 71.11
CA LEU A 639 -23.66 10.16 70.72
C LEU A 639 -22.81 8.98 70.29
N ARG A 640 -23.20 7.80 70.77
CA ARG A 640 -22.57 6.52 70.42
C ARG A 640 -23.59 5.60 69.78
N ASP A 641 -23.12 4.73 68.92
CA ASP A 641 -24.01 3.77 68.25
C ASP A 641 -24.70 2.88 69.28
N GLY A 642 -26.01 2.71 69.14
CA GLY A 642 -26.87 2.00 70.08
C GLY A 642 -27.24 2.76 71.36
N MET A 643 -26.89 4.04 71.50
CA MET A 643 -27.23 4.83 72.69
C MET A 643 -28.75 4.95 72.87
N GLU A 644 -29.25 4.74 74.09
CA GLU A 644 -30.66 4.91 74.43
C GLU A 644 -30.85 6.15 75.32
N LEU A 645 -31.68 7.08 74.90
CA LEU A 645 -32.00 8.33 75.59
C LEU A 645 -33.47 8.34 76.00
N ARG A 646 -33.75 8.85 77.20
CA ARG A 646 -35.10 9.15 77.70
C ARG A 646 -35.20 10.60 78.10
N VAL A 647 -36.29 11.27 77.71
CA VAL A 647 -36.49 12.70 77.88
C VAL A 647 -37.69 12.92 78.80
N ASN A 648 -37.45 13.44 80.00
CA ASN A 648 -38.48 13.69 81.01
C ASN A 648 -38.63 15.19 81.25
N GLY A 649 -39.87 15.64 81.52
CA GLY A 649 -40.23 17.04 81.75
C GLY A 649 -40.30 17.48 83.22
N TYR A 650 -39.80 16.64 84.13
CA TYR A 650 -39.99 16.79 85.57
C TYR A 650 -38.88 16.11 86.36
N LYS A 651 -38.54 16.69 87.52
CA LYS A 651 -37.55 16.14 88.46
C LYS A 651 -38.14 15.12 89.43
N GLN A 652 -39.39 15.35 89.82
CA GLN A 652 -40.19 14.46 90.68
C GLN A 652 -41.64 14.50 90.23
N LYS A 653 -42.41 13.47 90.57
CA LYS A 653 -43.84 13.41 90.24
C LYS A 653 -44.60 14.53 90.97
N PRO A 654 -45.55 15.21 90.30
CA PRO A 654 -46.29 16.31 90.92
C PRO A 654 -47.20 15.80 92.04
N ILE A 655 -47.49 16.66 93.02
CA ILE A 655 -48.46 16.36 94.08
C ILE A 655 -49.79 17.09 93.85
N LEU A 656 -50.86 16.64 94.51
CA LEU A 656 -52.21 17.14 94.31
C LEU A 656 -52.34 18.66 94.45
N SER A 657 -51.70 19.25 95.46
CA SER A 657 -51.74 20.69 95.68
C SER A 657 -51.21 21.50 94.52
N GLU A 658 -50.27 20.96 93.74
CA GLU A 658 -49.70 21.63 92.57
C GLU A 658 -50.67 21.67 91.40
N LEU A 659 -51.67 20.79 91.38
CA LEU A 659 -52.73 20.76 90.37
C LEU A 659 -54.00 21.53 90.80
N LEU A 660 -54.12 21.95 92.05
CA LEU A 660 -55.25 22.75 92.55
C LEU A 660 -55.42 24.13 91.89
N PRO A 661 -54.36 24.89 91.54
CA PRO A 661 -54.50 26.15 90.81
C PRO A 661 -55.18 25.98 89.45
N TYR A 662 -55.14 24.78 88.88
CA TYR A 662 -55.78 24.44 87.62
C TYR A 662 -57.24 23.98 87.79
N VAL A 663 -57.75 23.98 89.03
CA VAL A 663 -59.14 23.64 89.36
C VAL A 663 -59.98 24.92 89.43
N LYS A 664 -61.04 24.97 88.62
CA LYS A 664 -62.02 26.06 88.66
C LYS A 664 -62.93 25.90 89.88
N PHE A 665 -62.77 26.77 90.88
CA PHE A 665 -63.68 26.88 92.01
C PHE A 665 -64.71 28.01 91.78
N PRO A 666 -65.92 27.91 92.34
CA PRO A 666 -66.91 28.99 92.28
C PRO A 666 -66.45 30.23 93.09
N ASP A 667 -66.72 31.43 92.56
CA ASP A 667 -66.18 32.73 93.03
C ASP A 667 -66.66 33.16 94.43
N GLU A 668 -67.81 32.66 94.91
CA GLU A 668 -68.34 32.98 96.24
C GLU A 668 -68.53 31.71 97.07
N VAL A 669 -67.59 31.46 97.99
CA VAL A 669 -67.69 30.39 98.98
C VAL A 669 -68.59 30.85 100.13
N ARG A 670 -69.72 30.16 100.35
CA ARG A 670 -70.68 30.49 101.41
C ARG A 670 -70.13 30.08 102.78
N ALA A 671 -70.30 30.93 103.79
CA ALA A 671 -69.83 30.65 105.15
C ALA A 671 -70.38 29.30 105.67
N GLY A 672 -69.48 28.36 106.00
CA GLY A 672 -69.79 27.03 106.52
C GLY A 672 -69.56 25.84 105.56
N GLU A 673 -68.93 26.04 104.40
CA GLU A 673 -68.55 24.97 103.46
C GLU A 673 -67.07 24.55 103.61
N THR A 674 -66.78 23.25 103.48
CA THR A 674 -65.41 22.68 103.51
C THR A 674 -65.08 21.98 102.18
N LEU A 675 -63.82 22.12 101.74
CA LEU A 675 -63.30 21.54 100.49
C LEU A 675 -63.05 20.02 100.63
N THR A 676 -63.61 19.19 99.74
CA THR A 676 -63.28 17.76 99.64
C THR A 676 -62.47 17.47 98.40
N LEU A 677 -61.32 16.80 98.59
CA LEU A 677 -60.37 16.42 97.54
C LEU A 677 -60.35 14.90 97.36
N MET A 678 -60.39 14.44 96.12
CA MET A 678 -60.30 13.04 95.76
C MET A 678 -59.40 12.80 94.56
N VAL A 679 -58.60 11.72 94.60
CA VAL A 679 -57.84 11.20 93.46
C VAL A 679 -58.34 9.81 93.15
N ASN A 680 -58.71 9.56 91.90
CA ASN A 680 -59.25 8.30 91.41
C ASN A 680 -60.41 7.76 92.28
N GLY A 681 -61.20 8.66 92.89
CA GLY A 681 -62.35 8.32 93.72
C GLY A 681 -62.05 8.01 95.19
N GLN A 682 -60.81 8.15 95.66
CA GLN A 682 -60.43 8.03 97.07
C GLN A 682 -60.17 9.40 97.68
N ALA A 683 -60.46 9.57 98.98
CA ALA A 683 -60.13 10.80 99.70
C ALA A 683 -58.63 11.05 99.65
N ALA A 684 -58.24 12.27 99.28
CA ALA A 684 -56.85 12.63 99.08
C ALA A 684 -56.47 13.85 99.91
N GLU A 685 -55.20 13.90 100.30
CA GLU A 685 -54.60 15.06 100.95
C GLU A 685 -53.90 15.93 99.91
N PHE A 686 -53.59 17.17 100.30
CA PHE A 686 -52.86 18.11 99.45
C PHE A 686 -51.49 17.56 98.97
N THR A 687 -50.88 16.65 99.72
CA THR A 687 -49.55 16.08 99.47
C THR A 687 -49.54 14.78 98.65
N THR A 688 -50.70 14.28 98.21
CA THR A 688 -50.78 13.02 97.44
C THR A 688 -50.01 13.12 96.12
N VAL A 689 -49.04 12.24 95.88
CA VAL A 689 -48.26 12.16 94.62
C VAL A 689 -49.11 11.62 93.49
N LEU A 690 -49.06 12.28 92.33
CA LEU A 690 -49.87 11.99 91.16
C LEU A 690 -49.04 11.33 90.05
N HIS A 691 -49.72 10.47 89.31
CA HIS A 691 -49.19 9.76 88.15
C HIS A 691 -49.85 10.27 86.88
N PRO A 692 -49.13 10.36 85.76
CA PRO A 692 -49.71 10.74 84.47
C PRO A 692 -50.98 9.92 84.19
N GLY A 693 -52.09 10.60 83.92
CA GLY A 693 -53.41 10.01 83.68
C GLY A 693 -54.36 9.98 84.89
N ASP A 694 -53.90 10.36 86.10
CA ASP A 694 -54.74 10.38 87.30
C ASP A 694 -55.95 11.34 87.16
N ARG A 695 -57.08 10.94 87.79
CA ARG A 695 -58.36 11.66 87.77
C ARG A 695 -58.67 12.30 89.11
N LEU A 696 -58.76 13.62 89.16
CA LEU A 696 -58.97 14.41 90.37
C LEU A 696 -60.40 14.97 90.46
N LYS A 697 -60.96 15.02 91.68
CA LYS A 697 -62.20 15.75 92.01
C LYS A 697 -61.99 16.65 93.21
N ALA A 698 -62.36 17.93 93.09
CA ALA A 698 -62.20 18.92 94.15
C ALA A 698 -63.40 19.87 94.19
N ASN A 699 -64.21 19.82 95.26
CA ASN A 699 -65.49 20.55 95.40
C ASN A 699 -65.74 21.02 96.84
N TRP A 700 -66.47 22.14 97.03
CA TRP A 700 -66.92 22.64 98.34
C TRP A 700 -68.27 22.03 98.76
N LYS A 701 -68.42 21.63 100.03
CA LYS A 701 -69.66 21.00 100.55
C LYS A 701 -70.05 21.53 101.93
N LYS A 702 -71.36 21.74 102.17
CA LYS A 702 -71.94 22.34 103.39
C LYS A 702 -72.15 21.31 104.51
N LEU A 703 -71.76 21.64 105.75
CA LEU A 703 -71.97 20.80 106.94
C LEU A 703 -73.38 20.96 107.52
N ILE A 704 -74.10 19.84 107.71
CA ILE A 704 -75.32 19.76 108.52
C ILE A 704 -74.88 19.33 109.92
N ILE A 705 -75.04 20.18 110.94
CA ILE A 705 -74.74 19.84 112.35
C ILE A 705 -76.07 19.55 113.06
N ASP A 706 -76.27 18.29 113.44
CA ASP A 706 -77.40 17.82 114.24
C ASP A 706 -77.08 18.03 115.74
N ARG A 707 -77.99 18.65 116.51
CA ARG A 707 -77.85 18.88 117.96
C ARG A 707 -78.88 18.02 118.70
N THR A 708 -78.45 16.92 119.31
CA THR A 708 -79.16 16.23 120.40
C THR A 708 -78.21 15.83 121.53
N ALA A 709 -78.73 15.97 122.76
CA ALA A 709 -78.18 15.69 124.11
C ALA A 709 -77.09 16.66 124.64
N GLU A 710 -77.23 17.38 125.76
CA GLU A 710 -78.13 17.27 126.92
C GLU A 710 -79.61 17.62 126.60
N LYS A 711 -80.62 16.83 126.94
CA LYS A 711 -80.72 15.62 127.78
C LYS A 711 -81.04 14.36 126.99
#